data_AF-A0A1J5N684-F1
#
_entry.id   AF-A0A1J5N684-F1
#
_cell.length_a   1.000
_cell.length_b   1.000
_cell.length_c   1.000
_cell.angle_alpha   90.00
_cell.angle_beta   90.00
_cell.angle_gamma   90.00
#
_symmetry.space_group_name_H-M   'P 1'
#
loop_
_entity.id
_entity.type
_entity.pdbx_description
1 polymer ?
#
loop_
_entity_poly.entity_id
_entity_poly.type
_entity_poly.pdbx_seq_one_letter_code
_entity_poly.pdbx_strand_id
1 'polypeptide(L)'
;MRGVFAVSVLLVCSCLLLSSCNAKMGGSLANPDDSPAAKVTELLDQGQVDQAAKVVVDNETYFTGAMGNADVAAAMDRLAKGLEFKYSPQVADLAAGAAAVSWPVDRSRWSEVKARMAALAEREQSLTGMGIFKYPRFRPAGYDQAIKAVAARQEAIRADAPGNFATFPLGGERDFFEDYPVELDQAVFLEVNQDVWSKALGSMTLAQSSAFLNHYGESLPSSARDRLAQEYFKSLCPDPATADLKTIVAAYGKCREAGLDLKTIPGIKIAFLQVTSPDLIKDKAIDFGLDIKLDMPFEAAKASMRSAFQSEAVQNADILVLVSIAVAKARRVVEREETVQSTYVASYVREDNPEYEIAKAEMEAATREQQAAANKETTHWLVDPILHYIDENEKDDLVADTGKRLKVAKEKLKVTPKYIQVADYQPYPMTKAHMDIYKAGTVNYYVVDKRKKRLFRDTFDISEKSFFTVCYALKDSDPQRTRFLQESVLEEDVVRYELEPAAVNLSDLLEQYVGRSSEAKKYGNMGDVQRVFTADRSATQRKRRNETYGYDKYSDKRFDSVVVVRNTGTGIGTGFYVTDDMVITNYHVVQESNYVQLKRFDERETMGRVIARDARLDLALIQADVRGKPVCFYDRRELPLGETLEIIGHPQGLEFSITRGVISAIRKIPPINFMESTNSKVLYIQTDAASNGGNSGGPVFYGKYVVGVHDWGIKKTGSDAPAQGLNFSIHYKEVFDFLDHNGIRVCKGSK
;
A
#
# COMPACT_ATOMS: atom_id res chain seq x y z
N MET A 1 -6.15 -25.32 4.92
CA MET A 1 -5.67 -26.62 5.44
C MET A 1 -4.17 -26.69 5.21
N ARG A 2 -3.36 -26.40 6.24
CA ARG A 2 -1.91 -26.65 6.23
C ARG A 2 -1.63 -27.54 7.43
N GLY A 3 -1.17 -28.75 7.17
CA GLY A 3 -0.86 -29.74 8.19
C GLY A 3 0.38 -30.51 7.77
N VAL A 4 1.27 -30.64 8.75
CA VAL A 4 2.34 -31.62 8.85
C VAL A 4 3.61 -31.36 8.02
N PHE A 5 4.48 -30.49 8.57
CA PHE A 5 5.90 -30.81 8.72
C PHE A 5 6.31 -30.40 10.14
N ALA A 6 6.65 -31.41 10.94
CA ALA A 6 7.21 -31.28 12.27
C ALA A 6 8.31 -32.35 12.41
N VAL A 7 9.30 -32.06 13.26
CA VAL A 7 10.38 -32.94 13.75
C VAL A 7 11.59 -32.97 12.77
N SER A 8 12.77 -32.36 12.98
CA SER A 8 13.48 -31.95 14.19
C SER A 8 14.57 -30.90 13.87
N VAL A 9 14.47 -29.67 14.39
CA VAL A 9 15.62 -28.79 14.64
C VAL A 9 15.31 -27.99 15.90
N LEU A 10 15.78 -28.45 17.06
CA LEU A 10 15.94 -27.65 18.28
C LEU A 10 16.74 -28.43 19.34
N LEU A 11 17.54 -27.65 20.09
CA LEU A 11 18.52 -28.01 21.14
C LEU A 11 19.87 -28.51 20.59
N VAL A 12 21.00 -27.81 20.75
CA VAL A 12 21.50 -27.14 21.95
C VAL A 12 22.34 -25.91 21.57
N CYS A 13 21.85 -24.72 21.91
CA CYS A 13 22.66 -23.53 22.08
C CYS A 13 22.22 -22.88 23.40
N SER A 14 22.76 -23.38 24.51
CA SER A 14 22.67 -22.79 25.86
C SER A 14 23.66 -23.54 26.76
N CYS A 15 24.87 -23.00 26.89
CA CYS A 15 25.77 -23.10 28.05
C CYS A 15 27.14 -22.46 27.69
N LEU A 16 27.10 -21.20 27.28
CA LEU A 16 28.21 -20.27 27.51
C LEU A 16 27.80 -19.48 28.75
N LEU A 17 28.69 -19.42 29.75
CA LEU A 17 28.52 -18.91 31.13
C LEU A 17 28.18 -19.99 32.16
N LEU A 18 29.22 -20.71 32.61
CA LEU A 18 29.57 -20.96 34.03
C LEU A 18 30.64 -22.05 34.08
N SER A 19 31.91 -21.67 33.91
CA SER A 19 33.09 -22.35 34.47
C SER A 19 34.34 -21.52 34.15
N SER A 20 34.35 -20.28 34.63
CA SER A 20 35.57 -19.47 34.78
C SER A 20 35.67 -19.05 36.24
N CYS A 21 35.86 -20.04 37.12
CA CYS A 21 36.38 -19.89 38.47
C CYS A 21 36.78 -21.28 38.99
N ASN A 22 37.98 -21.36 39.57
CA ASN A 22 38.75 -22.55 40.00
C ASN A 22 39.36 -23.36 38.83
N ALA A 23 40.68 -23.51 38.66
CA ALA A 23 41.77 -23.37 39.62
C ALA A 23 43.07 -22.88 38.93
N LYS A 24 43.60 -21.76 39.45
CA LYS A 24 45.04 -21.67 39.70
C LYS A 24 45.31 -22.60 40.88
N MET A 25 45.88 -23.77 40.64
CA MET A 25 46.73 -24.45 41.61
C MET A 25 47.76 -25.25 40.84
N GLY A 26 49.04 -24.92 41.06
CA GLY A 26 50.10 -25.87 40.85
C GLY A 26 49.83 -27.06 41.76
N GLY A 27 49.49 -28.19 41.16
CA GLY A 27 49.34 -29.47 41.82
C GLY A 27 50.35 -30.42 41.20
N SER A 28 51.30 -30.88 42.02
CA SER A 28 52.19 -31.99 41.73
C SER A 28 51.43 -33.13 41.05
N LEU A 29 51.95 -33.67 39.95
CA LEU A 29 51.57 -35.00 39.46
C LEU A 29 51.84 -35.97 40.61
N ALA A 30 50.76 -36.38 41.29
CA ALA A 30 50.77 -37.48 42.23
C ALA A 30 50.48 -38.73 41.42
N ASN A 31 51.48 -39.62 41.33
CA ASN A 31 51.60 -40.82 40.50
C ASN A 31 51.89 -40.63 38.98
N PRO A 32 53.00 -41.20 38.48
CA PRO A 32 53.30 -41.34 37.04
C PRO A 32 52.22 -42.13 36.25
N ASP A 33 51.38 -42.90 36.94
CA ASP A 33 50.38 -43.80 36.35
C ASP A 33 49.12 -43.11 35.81
N ASP A 34 48.89 -41.82 36.07
CA ASP A 34 47.68 -41.07 35.63
C ASP A 34 47.91 -40.16 34.39
N SER A 35 49.03 -40.30 33.70
CA SER A 35 49.31 -39.49 32.51
C SER A 35 48.47 -39.91 31.28
N PRO A 36 48.12 -39.00 30.35
CA PRO A 36 47.45 -39.40 29.10
C PRO A 36 48.20 -40.48 28.33
N ALA A 37 49.54 -40.52 28.39
CA ALA A 37 50.36 -41.58 27.79
C ALA A 37 50.24 -42.93 28.51
N ALA A 38 50.18 -42.93 29.85
CA ALA A 38 49.89 -44.14 30.63
C ALA A 38 48.49 -44.67 30.30
N LYS A 39 47.50 -43.79 30.16
CA LYS A 39 46.13 -44.17 29.78
C LYS A 39 46.06 -44.76 28.37
N VAL A 40 46.78 -44.20 27.41
CA VAL A 40 46.92 -44.79 26.06
C VAL A 40 47.50 -46.20 26.15
N THR A 41 48.55 -46.39 26.96
CA THR A 41 49.21 -47.69 27.13
C THR A 41 48.27 -48.73 27.73
N GLU A 42 47.54 -48.36 28.80
CA GLU A 42 46.53 -49.22 29.45
C GLU A 42 45.43 -49.65 28.47
N LEU A 43 44.88 -48.71 27.70
CA LEU A 43 43.85 -48.99 26.70
C LEU A 43 44.37 -49.92 25.59
N LEU A 44 45.64 -49.78 25.19
CA LEU A 44 46.27 -50.67 24.22
C LEU A 44 46.50 -52.07 24.78
N ASP A 45 46.87 -52.21 26.06
CA ASP A 45 46.97 -53.51 26.75
C ASP A 45 45.60 -54.22 26.83
N GLN A 46 44.52 -53.45 26.94
CA GLN A 46 43.14 -53.93 26.89
C GLN A 46 42.62 -54.17 25.45
N GLY A 47 43.44 -53.95 24.42
CA GLY A 47 43.05 -54.09 23.01
C GLY A 47 42.11 -52.98 22.49
N GLN A 48 41.89 -51.91 23.26
CA GLN A 48 40.97 -50.82 22.96
C GLN A 48 41.64 -49.71 22.13
N VAL A 49 42.11 -50.07 20.93
CA VAL A 49 42.89 -49.20 20.04
C VAL A 49 42.17 -47.89 19.69
N ASP A 50 40.85 -47.91 19.48
CA ASP A 50 40.10 -46.70 19.09
C ASP A 50 39.95 -45.72 20.26
N GLN A 51 39.78 -46.23 21.47
CA GLN A 51 39.72 -45.40 22.67
C GLN A 51 41.09 -44.80 22.96
N ALA A 52 42.16 -45.58 22.76
CA ALA A 52 43.53 -45.07 22.84
C ALA A 52 43.78 -43.95 21.82
N ALA A 53 43.34 -44.12 20.57
CA ALA A 53 43.41 -43.07 19.54
C ALA A 53 42.63 -41.81 19.93
N LYS A 54 41.42 -41.98 20.50
CA LYS A 54 40.59 -40.88 20.99
C LYS A 54 41.30 -40.10 22.11
N VAL A 55 41.94 -40.77 23.07
CA VAL A 55 42.72 -40.10 24.13
C VAL A 55 43.82 -39.22 23.53
N VAL A 56 44.48 -39.66 22.45
CA VAL A 56 45.50 -38.86 21.76
C VAL A 56 44.90 -37.64 21.07
N VAL A 57 43.76 -37.80 20.39
CA VAL A 57 43.06 -36.70 19.73
C VAL A 57 42.55 -35.67 20.75
N ASP A 58 41.96 -36.12 21.85
CA ASP A 58 41.39 -35.26 22.89
C ASP A 58 42.47 -34.52 23.71
N ASN A 59 43.71 -35.02 23.71
CA ASN A 59 44.84 -34.46 24.47
C ASN A 59 46.01 -34.02 23.57
N GLU A 60 45.71 -33.47 22.39
CA GLU A 60 46.70 -33.10 21.35
C GLU A 60 47.86 -32.23 21.89
N THR A 61 47.57 -31.26 22.76
CA THR A 61 48.58 -30.36 23.36
C THR A 61 49.59 -31.08 24.25
N TYR A 62 49.16 -32.12 24.97
CA TYR A 62 50.03 -32.94 25.81
C TYR A 62 50.99 -33.77 24.96
N PHE A 63 50.48 -34.49 23.95
CA PHE A 63 51.30 -35.36 23.10
C PHE A 63 52.26 -34.59 22.20
N THR A 64 51.89 -33.38 21.77
CA THR A 64 52.79 -32.49 21.02
C THR A 64 53.86 -31.87 21.90
N GLY A 65 53.54 -31.46 23.13
CA GLY A 65 54.51 -30.90 24.08
C GLY A 65 55.50 -31.93 24.66
N ALA A 66 55.16 -33.22 24.62
CA ALA A 66 55.94 -34.30 25.21
C ALA A 66 56.70 -35.18 24.20
N MET A 67 56.93 -34.70 22.97
CA MET A 67 57.58 -35.47 21.88
C MET A 67 59.00 -35.99 22.21
N GLY A 68 59.70 -35.39 23.18
CA GLY A 68 61.03 -35.84 23.63
C GLY A 68 61.01 -36.90 24.73
N ASN A 69 59.85 -37.29 25.25
CA ASN A 69 59.71 -38.28 26.32
C ASN A 69 59.66 -39.71 25.73
N ALA A 70 60.53 -40.59 26.22
CA ALA A 70 60.65 -41.97 25.74
C ALA A 70 59.36 -42.80 25.93
N ASP A 71 58.63 -42.58 27.04
CA ASP A 71 57.40 -43.30 27.34
C ASP A 71 56.26 -42.87 26.43
N VAL A 72 56.20 -41.56 26.12
CA VAL A 72 55.24 -41.01 25.16
C VAL A 72 55.54 -41.52 23.75
N ALA A 73 56.81 -41.54 23.35
CA ALA A 73 57.23 -42.10 22.06
C ALA A 73 56.85 -43.60 21.95
N ALA A 74 57.12 -44.39 22.99
CA ALA A 74 56.75 -45.80 23.05
C ALA A 74 55.24 -46.01 22.97
N ALA A 75 54.44 -45.23 23.70
CA ALA A 75 52.98 -45.30 23.66
C ALA A 75 52.42 -44.96 22.27
N MET A 76 52.96 -43.92 21.61
CA MET A 76 52.55 -43.55 20.25
C MET A 76 52.96 -44.59 19.20
N ASP A 77 54.13 -45.22 19.33
CA ASP A 77 54.56 -46.27 18.40
C ASP A 77 53.74 -47.56 18.57
N ARG A 78 53.37 -47.90 19.82
CA ARG A 78 52.43 -48.99 20.10
C ARG A 78 51.06 -48.69 19.51
N LEU A 79 50.57 -47.46 19.66
CA LEU A 79 49.30 -47.02 19.05
C LEU A 79 49.34 -47.12 17.52
N ALA A 80 50.42 -46.63 16.89
CA ALA A 80 50.58 -46.70 15.43
C ALA A 80 50.55 -48.15 14.92
N LYS A 81 51.24 -49.08 15.59
CA LYS A 81 51.19 -50.52 15.26
C LYS A 81 49.80 -51.12 15.47
N GLY A 82 49.10 -50.73 16.54
CA GLY A 82 47.73 -51.17 16.80
C GLY A 82 46.75 -50.68 15.74
N LEU A 83 46.88 -49.43 15.30
CA LEU A 83 46.09 -48.83 14.23
C LEU A 83 46.40 -49.49 12.87
N GLU A 84 47.67 -49.72 12.55
CA GLU A 84 48.09 -50.49 11.36
C GLU A 84 47.44 -51.87 11.36
N PHE A 85 47.61 -52.65 12.43
CA PHE A 85 47.05 -54.00 12.50
C PHE A 85 45.52 -54.03 12.33
N LYS A 86 44.82 -53.07 12.95
CA LYS A 86 43.36 -53.03 12.93
C LYS A 86 42.78 -52.52 11.61
N TYR A 87 43.40 -51.52 10.98
CA TYR A 87 42.81 -50.79 9.85
C TYR A 87 43.41 -51.10 8.49
N SER A 88 44.59 -51.74 8.41
CA SER A 88 45.16 -52.15 7.11
C SER A 88 44.24 -53.05 6.27
N PRO A 89 43.46 -54.01 6.83
CA PRO A 89 42.46 -54.74 6.06
C PRO A 89 41.37 -53.82 5.46
N GLN A 90 40.91 -52.82 6.22
CA GLN A 90 39.88 -51.90 5.76
C GLN A 90 40.38 -50.97 4.65
N VAL A 91 41.65 -50.53 4.76
CA VAL A 91 42.34 -49.74 3.72
C VAL A 91 42.55 -50.55 2.44
N ALA A 92 42.97 -51.81 2.57
CA ALA A 92 43.12 -52.71 1.42
C ALA A 92 41.77 -52.99 0.72
N ASP A 93 40.71 -53.22 1.49
CA ASP A 93 39.35 -53.39 0.96
C ASP A 93 38.85 -52.14 0.25
N LEU A 94 39.13 -50.95 0.78
CA LEU A 94 38.77 -49.68 0.16
C LEU A 94 39.45 -49.53 -1.21
N ALA A 95 40.75 -49.80 -1.29
CA ALA A 95 41.51 -49.76 -2.53
C ALA A 95 41.01 -50.79 -3.56
N ALA A 96 40.78 -52.03 -3.13
CA ALA A 96 40.26 -53.10 -3.98
C ALA A 96 38.85 -52.79 -4.50
N GLY A 97 38.00 -52.24 -3.63
CA GLY A 97 36.64 -51.82 -4.00
C GLY A 97 36.65 -50.69 -5.03
N ALA A 98 37.52 -49.69 -4.89
CA ALA A 98 37.69 -48.62 -5.88
C ALA A 98 38.18 -49.15 -7.25
N ALA A 99 39.04 -50.17 -7.25
CA ALA A 99 39.49 -50.84 -8.47
C ALA A 99 38.38 -51.67 -9.15
N ALA A 100 37.47 -52.25 -8.37
CA ALA A 100 36.38 -53.09 -8.84
C ALA A 100 35.18 -52.31 -9.44
N VAL A 101 35.15 -50.98 -9.31
CA VAL A 101 34.12 -50.15 -9.94
C VAL A 101 34.40 -50.05 -11.44
N SER A 102 33.49 -50.63 -12.25
CA SER A 102 33.54 -50.56 -13.71
C SER A 102 32.84 -49.29 -14.20
N TRP A 103 33.55 -48.50 -15.02
CA TRP A 103 33.04 -47.28 -15.66
C TRP A 103 33.85 -47.01 -16.96
N PRO A 104 33.22 -46.57 -18.08
CA PRO A 104 31.79 -46.28 -18.26
C PRO A 104 30.94 -47.56 -18.39
N VAL A 105 29.65 -47.46 -18.05
CA VAL A 105 28.67 -48.54 -18.19
C VAL A 105 27.33 -48.03 -18.73
N ASP A 106 26.52 -48.94 -19.27
CA ASP A 106 25.14 -48.63 -19.68
C ASP A 106 24.30 -48.11 -18.51
N ARG A 107 23.33 -47.23 -18.81
CA ARG A 107 22.42 -46.63 -17.84
C ARG A 107 21.67 -47.66 -17.00
N SER A 108 21.35 -48.83 -17.55
CA SER A 108 20.69 -49.91 -16.81
C SER A 108 21.49 -50.42 -15.61
N ARG A 109 22.81 -50.14 -15.56
CA ARG A 109 23.73 -50.54 -14.49
C ARG A 109 24.13 -49.40 -13.55
N TRP A 110 23.60 -48.19 -13.74
CA TRP A 110 23.96 -47.05 -12.88
C TRP A 110 23.59 -47.28 -11.41
N SER A 111 22.47 -47.93 -11.13
CA SER A 111 22.08 -48.27 -9.75
C SER A 111 23.10 -49.18 -9.05
N GLU A 112 23.69 -50.13 -9.78
CA GLU A 112 24.75 -51.01 -9.28
C GLU A 112 26.01 -50.20 -8.94
N VAL A 113 26.43 -49.30 -9.83
CA VAL A 113 27.59 -48.43 -9.61
C VAL A 113 27.34 -47.47 -8.45
N LYS A 114 26.13 -46.89 -8.35
CA LYS A 114 25.74 -45.98 -7.26
C LYS A 114 25.83 -46.67 -5.91
N ALA A 115 25.29 -47.88 -5.78
CA ALA A 115 25.36 -48.66 -4.55
C ALA A 115 26.81 -48.98 -4.14
N ARG A 116 27.67 -49.31 -5.11
CA ARG A 116 29.10 -49.55 -4.86
C ARG A 116 29.82 -48.28 -4.41
N MET A 117 29.58 -47.15 -5.07
CA MET A 117 30.19 -45.87 -4.70
C MET A 117 29.73 -45.39 -3.32
N ALA A 118 28.46 -45.59 -2.97
CA ALA A 118 27.95 -45.29 -1.63
C ALA A 118 28.64 -46.14 -0.54
N ALA A 119 28.80 -47.45 -0.78
CA ALA A 119 29.52 -48.33 0.15
C ALA A 119 31.01 -47.94 0.32
N LEU A 120 31.66 -47.49 -0.77
CA LEU A 120 33.02 -46.96 -0.69
C LEU A 120 33.08 -45.65 0.11
N ALA A 121 32.13 -44.75 -0.10
CA ALA A 121 32.06 -43.48 0.63
C ALA A 121 31.84 -43.68 2.13
N GLU A 122 30.97 -44.60 2.54
CA GLU A 122 30.75 -44.93 3.95
C GLU A 122 32.03 -45.46 4.61
N ARG A 123 32.76 -46.33 3.91
CA ARG A 123 34.01 -46.90 4.41
C ARG A 123 35.13 -45.86 4.44
N GLU A 124 35.24 -45.01 3.42
CA GLU A 124 36.12 -43.84 3.43
C GLU A 124 35.82 -42.94 4.64
N GLN A 125 34.54 -42.60 4.86
CA GLN A 125 34.11 -41.74 5.96
C GLN A 125 34.45 -42.33 7.33
N SER A 126 34.28 -43.65 7.51
CA SER A 126 34.65 -44.35 8.75
C SER A 126 36.14 -44.24 9.06
N LEU A 127 36.99 -44.25 8.03
CA LEU A 127 38.44 -44.12 8.17
C LEU A 127 38.84 -42.66 8.43
N THR A 128 38.33 -41.72 7.64
CA THR A 128 38.64 -40.29 7.81
C THR A 128 38.07 -39.71 9.11
N GLY A 129 36.97 -40.28 9.62
CA GLY A 129 36.26 -39.83 10.82
C GLY A 129 36.97 -40.12 12.14
N MET A 130 38.02 -40.95 12.15
CA MET A 130 38.74 -41.29 13.38
C MET A 130 39.58 -40.14 13.96
N GLY A 131 39.80 -39.05 13.22
CA GLY A 131 40.57 -37.89 13.67
C GLY A 131 42.08 -38.12 13.82
N ILE A 132 42.51 -39.28 14.31
CA ILE A 132 43.92 -39.64 14.51
C ILE A 132 44.68 -39.77 13.18
N PHE A 133 44.01 -40.17 12.10
CA PHE A 133 44.59 -40.27 10.77
C PHE A 133 44.87 -38.92 10.10
N LYS A 134 44.52 -37.79 10.73
CA LYS A 134 45.02 -36.48 10.29
C LYS A 134 46.55 -36.43 10.34
N TYR A 135 47.17 -37.17 11.25
CA TYR A 135 48.63 -37.26 11.37
C TYR A 135 49.19 -38.41 10.52
N PRO A 136 50.13 -38.14 9.60
CA PRO A 136 50.70 -39.16 8.73
C PRO A 136 51.30 -40.37 9.46
N ARG A 137 51.88 -40.18 10.66
CA ARG A 137 52.51 -41.27 11.44
C ARG A 137 51.56 -42.37 11.92
N PHE A 138 50.27 -42.09 11.96
CA PHE A 138 49.24 -43.03 12.42
C PHE A 138 48.41 -43.61 11.28
N ARG A 139 48.65 -43.16 10.04
CA ARG A 139 47.94 -43.68 8.86
C ARG A 139 48.46 -45.08 8.53
N PRO A 140 47.57 -46.07 8.33
CA PRO A 140 47.99 -47.39 7.89
C PRO A 140 48.67 -47.35 6.51
N ALA A 141 49.51 -48.34 6.21
CA ALA A 141 50.09 -48.48 4.89
C ALA A 141 49.00 -48.56 3.80
N GLY A 142 49.16 -47.80 2.71
CA GLY A 142 48.17 -47.77 1.63
C GLY A 142 47.07 -46.71 1.78
N TYR A 143 46.95 -46.06 2.95
CA TYR A 143 45.83 -45.15 3.26
C TYR A 143 45.66 -44.04 2.22
N ASP A 144 46.71 -43.26 1.98
CA ASP A 144 46.63 -42.12 1.05
C ASP A 144 46.36 -42.58 -0.39
N GLN A 145 46.88 -43.75 -0.80
CA GLN A 145 46.59 -44.32 -2.12
C GLN A 145 45.13 -44.79 -2.24
N ALA A 146 44.56 -45.39 -1.19
CA ALA A 146 43.19 -45.87 -1.19
C ALA A 146 42.19 -44.71 -1.28
N ILE A 147 42.37 -43.66 -0.46
CA ILE A 147 41.55 -42.44 -0.50
C ILE A 147 41.63 -41.78 -1.89
N LYS A 148 42.85 -41.65 -2.43
CA LYS A 148 43.06 -41.10 -3.77
C LYS A 148 42.41 -41.95 -4.87
N ALA A 149 42.39 -43.27 -4.73
CA ALA A 149 41.77 -44.17 -5.70
C ALA A 149 40.24 -44.02 -5.74
N VAL A 150 39.59 -43.87 -4.57
CA VAL A 150 38.15 -43.58 -4.50
C VAL A 150 37.84 -42.24 -5.14
N ALA A 151 38.60 -41.19 -4.78
CA ALA A 151 38.43 -39.86 -5.36
C ALA A 151 38.64 -39.85 -6.89
N ALA A 152 39.66 -40.55 -7.39
CA ALA A 152 39.90 -40.67 -8.82
C ALA A 152 38.75 -41.37 -9.55
N ARG A 153 38.10 -42.36 -8.91
CA ARG A 153 36.94 -43.03 -9.48
C ARG A 153 35.71 -42.14 -9.50
N GLN A 154 35.45 -41.41 -8.41
CA GLN A 154 34.39 -40.40 -8.38
C GLN A 154 34.57 -39.38 -9.49
N GLU A 155 35.79 -38.86 -9.66
CA GLU A 155 36.09 -37.86 -10.68
C GLU A 155 35.93 -38.38 -12.11
N ALA A 156 36.36 -39.62 -12.38
CA ALA A 156 36.15 -40.26 -13.68
C ALA A 156 34.64 -40.38 -14.02
N ILE A 157 33.81 -40.72 -13.04
CA ILE A 157 32.36 -40.79 -13.23
C ILE A 157 31.78 -39.38 -13.42
N ARG A 158 32.22 -38.37 -12.65
CA ARG A 158 31.76 -36.98 -12.81
C ARG A 158 32.12 -36.40 -14.18
N ALA A 159 33.32 -36.68 -14.69
CA ALA A 159 33.80 -36.17 -15.98
C ALA A 159 32.91 -36.60 -17.16
N ASP A 160 32.30 -37.79 -17.08
CA ASP A 160 31.41 -38.31 -18.12
C ASP A 160 29.95 -37.83 -17.99
N ALA A 161 29.61 -37.08 -16.92
CA ALA A 161 28.25 -36.65 -16.66
C ALA A 161 27.65 -35.77 -17.78
N PRO A 162 28.38 -34.79 -18.37
CA PRO A 162 27.85 -33.98 -19.47
C PRO A 162 27.41 -34.80 -20.69
N GLY A 163 28.22 -35.80 -21.08
CA GLY A 163 27.90 -36.67 -22.22
C GLY A 163 26.68 -37.54 -21.95
N ASN A 164 26.58 -38.12 -20.76
CA ASN A 164 25.43 -38.92 -20.35
C ASN A 164 24.16 -38.07 -20.25
N PHE A 165 24.26 -36.87 -19.68
CA PHE A 165 23.16 -35.90 -19.57
C PHE A 165 22.59 -35.52 -20.95
N ALA A 166 23.44 -35.36 -21.97
CA ALA A 166 23.01 -35.02 -23.32
C ALA A 166 22.15 -36.09 -24.01
N THR A 167 22.31 -37.34 -23.61
CA THR A 167 21.51 -38.47 -24.12
C THR A 167 20.36 -38.85 -23.21
N PHE A 168 20.24 -38.21 -22.05
CA PHE A 168 19.23 -38.52 -21.06
C PHE A 168 17.84 -38.00 -21.50
N PRO A 169 16.75 -38.77 -21.30
CA PRO A 169 15.39 -38.32 -21.55
C PRO A 169 14.94 -37.34 -20.48
N LEU A 170 15.35 -36.07 -20.61
CA LEU A 170 15.11 -34.99 -19.65
C LEU A 170 13.62 -34.71 -19.37
N GLY A 171 12.71 -35.13 -20.25
CA GLY A 171 11.26 -35.06 -20.03
C GLY A 171 10.61 -36.39 -19.63
N GLY A 172 11.39 -37.35 -19.14
CA GLY A 172 10.92 -38.66 -18.67
C GLY A 172 10.47 -38.63 -17.21
N GLU A 173 10.15 -39.82 -16.66
CA GLU A 173 9.68 -39.99 -15.28
C GLU A 173 10.79 -39.95 -14.21
N ARG A 174 12.06 -39.99 -14.64
CA ARG A 174 13.21 -40.12 -13.73
C ARG A 174 14.09 -38.88 -13.79
N ASP A 175 14.58 -38.48 -12.63
CA ASP A 175 15.56 -37.41 -12.48
C ASP A 175 16.99 -37.92 -12.83
N PHE A 176 17.79 -37.04 -13.43
CA PHE A 176 19.16 -37.41 -13.84
C PHE A 176 20.09 -37.48 -12.65
N PHE A 177 20.01 -36.53 -11.74
CA PHE A 177 20.89 -36.40 -10.57
C PHE A 177 20.58 -37.46 -9.51
N GLU A 178 19.31 -37.90 -9.43
CA GLU A 178 18.91 -39.07 -8.65
C GLU A 178 19.42 -40.38 -9.27
N ASP A 179 19.42 -40.49 -10.60
CA ASP A 179 19.88 -41.71 -11.30
C ASP A 179 21.41 -41.81 -11.38
N TYR A 180 22.12 -40.68 -11.44
CA TYR A 180 23.54 -40.66 -11.72
C TYR A 180 24.36 -41.29 -10.57
N PRO A 181 25.41 -42.09 -10.86
CA PRO A 181 26.08 -42.87 -9.81
C PRO A 181 26.87 -42.07 -8.77
N VAL A 182 27.14 -40.79 -9.03
CA VAL A 182 27.87 -39.88 -8.14
C VAL A 182 27.10 -38.59 -7.98
N GLU A 183 27.19 -38.00 -6.79
CA GLU A 183 26.56 -36.70 -6.53
C GLU A 183 27.21 -35.59 -7.36
N LEU A 184 26.35 -34.74 -7.91
CA LEU A 184 26.67 -33.55 -8.68
C LEU A 184 25.88 -32.38 -8.09
N ASP A 185 26.48 -31.20 -8.06
CA ASP A 185 25.73 -29.98 -7.77
C ASP A 185 24.81 -29.68 -8.95
N GLN A 186 23.51 -29.89 -8.76
CA GLN A 186 22.51 -29.76 -9.81
C GLN A 186 22.47 -28.35 -10.41
N ALA A 187 22.55 -27.31 -9.58
CA ALA A 187 22.47 -25.92 -10.06
C ALA A 187 23.70 -25.55 -10.90
N VAL A 188 24.89 -25.83 -10.37
CA VAL A 188 26.15 -25.58 -11.08
C VAL A 188 26.23 -26.40 -12.38
N PHE A 189 25.81 -27.66 -12.33
CA PHE A 189 25.86 -28.54 -13.49
C PHE A 189 24.90 -28.07 -14.60
N LEU A 190 23.66 -27.70 -14.27
CA LEU A 190 22.70 -27.17 -15.23
C LEU A 190 23.15 -25.82 -15.80
N GLU A 191 23.83 -24.99 -15.01
CA GLU A 191 24.39 -23.72 -15.45
C GLU A 191 25.55 -23.88 -16.44
N VAL A 192 26.43 -24.87 -16.25
CA VAL A 192 27.54 -25.14 -17.18
C VAL A 192 27.05 -25.78 -18.48
N ASN A 193 25.99 -26.59 -18.43
CA ASN A 193 25.53 -27.39 -19.57
C ASN A 193 24.28 -26.81 -20.29
N GLN A 194 24.14 -25.47 -20.34
CA GLN A 194 22.93 -24.83 -20.89
C GLN A 194 22.60 -25.23 -22.34
N ASP A 195 23.61 -25.36 -23.18
CA ASP A 195 23.44 -25.69 -24.59
C ASP A 195 22.78 -27.07 -24.81
N VAL A 196 22.97 -27.98 -23.87
CA VAL A 196 22.45 -29.35 -23.94
C VAL A 196 20.95 -29.35 -23.66
N TRP A 197 20.54 -28.87 -22.49
CA TRP A 197 19.13 -28.91 -22.12
C TRP A 197 18.29 -27.87 -22.89
N SER A 198 18.86 -26.71 -23.27
CA SER A 198 18.10 -25.70 -24.04
C SER A 198 17.69 -26.18 -25.43
N LYS A 199 18.52 -26.99 -26.10
CA LYS A 199 18.16 -27.65 -27.37
C LYS A 199 17.07 -28.70 -27.17
N ALA A 200 17.15 -29.46 -26.08
CA ALA A 200 16.15 -30.48 -25.77
C ALA A 200 14.77 -29.85 -25.52
N LEU A 201 14.71 -28.74 -24.79
CA LEU A 201 13.47 -28.01 -24.49
C LEU A 201 12.66 -27.65 -25.73
N GLY A 202 13.31 -27.20 -26.81
CA GLY A 202 12.63 -26.79 -28.05
C GLY A 202 11.91 -27.92 -28.80
N SER A 203 12.12 -29.18 -28.41
CA SER A 203 11.52 -30.37 -29.03
C SER A 203 10.60 -31.17 -28.12
N MET A 204 10.47 -30.77 -26.84
CA MET A 204 9.66 -31.47 -25.86
C MET A 204 8.17 -31.25 -26.09
N THR A 205 7.38 -32.30 -25.86
CA THR A 205 5.92 -32.22 -25.72
C THR A 205 5.53 -31.57 -24.40
N LEU A 206 4.26 -31.16 -24.27
CA LEU A 206 3.71 -30.57 -23.05
C LEU A 206 3.98 -31.41 -21.78
N ALA A 207 3.75 -32.73 -21.86
CA ALA A 207 3.97 -33.64 -20.75
C ALA A 207 5.47 -33.73 -20.37
N GLN A 208 6.34 -33.72 -21.38
CA GLN A 208 7.79 -33.77 -21.19
C GLN A 208 8.33 -32.46 -20.58
N SER A 209 7.85 -31.30 -21.01
CA SER A 209 8.21 -30.01 -20.41
C SER A 209 7.75 -29.91 -18.96
N SER A 210 6.56 -30.42 -18.62
CA SER A 210 6.08 -30.46 -17.24
C SER A 210 6.91 -31.41 -16.36
N ALA A 211 7.27 -32.59 -16.85
CA ALA A 211 8.13 -33.51 -16.12
C ALA A 211 9.53 -32.91 -15.90
N PHE A 212 10.10 -32.28 -16.92
CA PHE A 212 11.38 -31.56 -16.82
C PHE A 212 11.34 -30.48 -15.72
N LEU A 213 10.26 -29.69 -15.63
CA LEU A 213 10.12 -28.66 -14.61
C LEU A 213 10.03 -29.23 -13.19
N ASN A 214 9.30 -30.33 -13.01
CA ASN A 214 9.18 -30.96 -11.71
C ASN A 214 10.53 -31.45 -11.19
N HIS A 215 11.41 -31.93 -12.07
CA HIS A 215 12.73 -32.45 -11.70
C HIS A 215 13.79 -31.35 -11.58
N TYR A 216 13.84 -30.44 -12.55
CA TYR A 216 14.98 -29.50 -12.68
C TYR A 216 14.60 -28.04 -12.45
N GLY A 217 13.30 -27.72 -12.40
CA GLY A 217 12.78 -26.36 -12.43
C GLY A 217 13.38 -25.46 -11.37
N GLU A 218 13.55 -25.94 -10.14
CA GLU A 218 14.08 -25.15 -9.01
C GLU A 218 15.51 -24.66 -9.22
N SER A 219 16.35 -25.51 -9.83
CA SER A 219 17.79 -25.29 -10.01
C SER A 219 18.15 -24.59 -11.32
N LEU A 220 17.17 -24.29 -12.19
CA LEU A 220 17.44 -23.65 -13.48
C LEU A 220 17.83 -22.17 -13.33
N PRO A 221 18.80 -21.68 -14.14
CA PRO A 221 19.07 -20.25 -14.27
C PRO A 221 17.82 -19.45 -14.66
N SER A 222 17.73 -18.18 -14.25
CA SER A 222 16.57 -17.33 -14.57
C SER A 222 16.29 -17.20 -16.07
N SER A 223 17.34 -17.06 -16.89
CA SER A 223 17.23 -17.00 -18.36
C SER A 223 16.75 -18.31 -19.01
N ALA A 224 16.96 -19.45 -18.33
CA ALA A 224 16.47 -20.76 -18.74
C ALA A 224 14.98 -20.88 -18.50
N ARG A 225 14.56 -20.51 -17.27
CA ARG A 225 13.15 -20.46 -16.87
C ARG A 225 12.34 -19.54 -17.77
N ASP A 226 12.88 -18.38 -18.12
CA ASP A 226 12.21 -17.43 -19.04
C ASP A 226 11.94 -18.08 -20.42
N ARG A 227 12.94 -18.73 -21.02
CA ARG A 227 12.81 -19.41 -22.31
C ARG A 227 11.80 -20.56 -22.25
N LEU A 228 11.86 -21.34 -21.18
CA LEU A 228 10.93 -22.44 -20.95
C LEU A 228 9.49 -21.94 -20.75
N ALA A 229 9.31 -20.83 -20.02
CA ALA A 229 8.01 -20.18 -19.88
C ALA A 229 7.44 -19.76 -21.25
N GLN A 230 8.28 -19.18 -22.13
CA GLN A 230 7.88 -18.76 -23.47
C GLN A 230 7.48 -19.94 -24.36
N GLU A 231 8.28 -21.02 -24.40
CA GLU A 231 7.96 -22.21 -25.20
C GLU A 231 6.73 -22.95 -24.64
N TYR A 232 6.60 -23.06 -23.32
CA TYR A 232 5.43 -23.65 -22.69
C TYR A 232 4.16 -22.83 -23.01
N PHE A 233 4.23 -21.50 -22.92
CA PHE A 233 3.12 -20.63 -23.31
C PHE A 233 2.76 -20.80 -24.79
N LYS A 234 3.75 -20.83 -25.69
CA LYS A 234 3.55 -21.03 -27.13
C LYS A 234 2.92 -22.38 -27.44
N SER A 235 3.22 -23.43 -26.67
CA SER A 235 2.57 -24.74 -26.82
C SER A 235 1.07 -24.71 -26.48
N LEU A 236 0.69 -23.87 -25.51
CA LEU A 236 -0.70 -23.68 -25.08
C LEU A 236 -1.46 -22.69 -25.97
N CYS A 237 -0.76 -21.71 -26.53
CA CYS A 237 -1.30 -20.68 -27.41
C CYS A 237 -0.31 -20.40 -28.56
N PRO A 238 -0.35 -21.21 -29.65
CA PRO A 238 0.60 -21.11 -30.76
C PRO A 238 0.57 -19.77 -31.48
N ASP A 239 -0.62 -19.19 -31.65
CA ASP A 239 -0.84 -17.92 -32.36
C ASP A 239 -1.57 -16.89 -31.48
N PRO A 240 -0.87 -16.26 -30.50
CA PRO A 240 -1.47 -15.28 -29.59
C PRO A 240 -2.08 -14.06 -30.31
N ALA A 241 -1.51 -13.69 -31.46
CA ALA A 241 -1.96 -12.57 -32.27
C ALA A 241 -3.41 -12.73 -32.77
N THR A 242 -3.86 -13.97 -33.01
CA THR A 242 -5.22 -14.28 -33.49
C THR A 242 -6.13 -14.93 -32.45
N ALA A 243 -5.54 -15.50 -31.40
CA ALA A 243 -6.26 -16.12 -30.29
C ALA A 243 -7.20 -15.11 -29.58
N ASP A 244 -8.34 -15.59 -29.08
CA ASP A 244 -9.14 -14.75 -28.19
C ASP A 244 -8.42 -14.55 -26.85
N LEU A 245 -8.77 -13.44 -26.18
CA LEU A 245 -8.17 -13.11 -24.88
C LEU A 245 -8.41 -14.20 -23.84
N LYS A 246 -9.52 -14.95 -23.95
CA LYS A 246 -9.81 -16.09 -23.08
C LYS A 246 -8.74 -17.17 -23.15
N THR A 247 -8.35 -17.57 -24.35
CA THR A 247 -7.33 -18.59 -24.59
C THR A 247 -5.97 -18.13 -24.07
N ILE A 248 -5.64 -16.86 -24.26
CA ILE A 248 -4.39 -16.24 -23.81
C ILE A 248 -4.31 -16.22 -22.28
N VAL A 249 -5.37 -15.73 -21.61
CA VAL A 249 -5.43 -15.67 -20.14
C VAL A 249 -5.39 -17.08 -19.54
N ALA A 250 -6.10 -18.06 -20.14
CA ALA A 250 -6.07 -19.45 -19.70
C ALA A 250 -4.69 -20.10 -19.90
N ALA A 251 -4.00 -19.82 -21.01
CA ALA A 251 -2.64 -20.31 -21.26
C ALA A 251 -1.65 -19.73 -20.24
N TYR A 252 -1.75 -18.42 -19.96
CA TYR A 252 -0.93 -17.78 -18.93
C TYR A 252 -1.22 -18.34 -17.52
N GLY A 253 -2.49 -18.58 -17.18
CA GLY A 253 -2.87 -19.23 -15.93
C GLY A 253 -2.18 -20.59 -15.73
N LYS A 254 -2.17 -21.42 -16.78
CA LYS A 254 -1.45 -22.71 -16.77
C LYS A 254 0.08 -22.56 -16.65
N CYS A 255 0.68 -21.52 -17.23
CA CYS A 255 2.10 -21.21 -17.01
C CYS A 255 2.37 -20.93 -15.53
N ARG A 256 1.53 -20.09 -14.90
CA ARG A 256 1.65 -19.77 -13.47
C ARG A 256 1.45 -20.99 -12.57
N GLU A 257 0.47 -21.84 -12.87
CA GLU A 257 0.26 -23.11 -12.16
C GLU A 257 1.49 -24.03 -12.25
N ALA A 258 2.20 -24.00 -13.38
CA ALA A 258 3.46 -24.73 -13.58
C ALA A 258 4.70 -24.04 -12.96
N GLY A 259 4.54 -22.93 -12.24
CA GLY A 259 5.65 -22.17 -11.66
C GLY A 259 6.49 -21.41 -12.69
N LEU A 260 5.94 -21.16 -13.88
CA LEU A 260 6.58 -20.45 -14.98
C LEU A 260 5.99 -19.06 -15.14
N ASP A 261 6.69 -18.05 -14.61
CA ASP A 261 6.32 -16.66 -14.79
C ASP A 261 6.87 -16.11 -16.10
N LEU A 262 5.98 -15.74 -17.03
CA LEU A 262 6.34 -15.01 -18.23
C LEU A 262 6.75 -13.57 -17.89
N LYS A 263 7.81 -13.08 -18.51
CA LYS A 263 8.16 -11.64 -18.47
C LYS A 263 7.28 -10.79 -19.36
N THR A 264 6.91 -11.31 -20.53
CA THR A 264 6.01 -10.67 -21.49
C THR A 264 5.14 -11.72 -22.18
N ILE A 265 3.87 -11.40 -22.41
CA ILE A 265 2.97 -12.22 -23.24
C ILE A 265 3.17 -11.81 -24.70
N PRO A 266 3.75 -12.66 -25.56
CA PRO A 266 4.07 -12.28 -26.92
C PRO A 266 2.81 -12.12 -27.77
N GLY A 267 2.87 -11.19 -28.74
CA GLY A 267 1.89 -11.09 -29.83
C GLY A 267 0.55 -10.42 -29.49
N ILE A 268 0.42 -9.81 -28.30
CA ILE A 268 -0.78 -9.07 -27.92
C ILE A 268 -0.45 -7.84 -27.08
N LYS A 269 -1.05 -6.70 -27.43
CA LYS A 269 -0.94 -5.44 -26.68
C LYS A 269 -2.25 -5.09 -25.99
N ILE A 270 -2.20 -4.78 -24.69
CA ILE A 270 -3.40 -4.41 -23.94
C ILE A 270 -3.24 -3.00 -23.38
N ALA A 271 -4.09 -2.06 -23.81
CA ALA A 271 -4.14 -0.75 -23.19
C ALA A 271 -5.15 -0.71 -22.05
N PHE A 272 -4.80 -0.03 -20.96
CA PHE A 272 -5.65 0.17 -19.80
C PHE A 272 -6.04 1.62 -19.69
N LEU A 273 -7.35 1.86 -19.76
CA LEU A 273 -7.90 3.18 -19.53
C LEU A 273 -8.62 3.22 -18.19
N GLN A 274 -7.93 3.80 -17.22
CA GLN A 274 -8.53 4.12 -15.95
C GLN A 274 -9.23 5.49 -16.06
N VAL A 275 -10.55 5.47 -15.87
CA VAL A 275 -11.38 6.67 -15.91
C VAL A 275 -11.95 6.92 -14.52
N THR A 276 -11.07 7.20 -13.57
CA THR A 276 -11.47 7.83 -12.32
C THR A 276 -11.36 9.34 -12.55
N SER A 277 -12.48 10.05 -12.71
CA SER A 277 -12.43 11.52 -12.83
C SER A 277 -11.98 12.08 -11.49
N PRO A 278 -10.88 12.85 -11.42
CA PRO A 278 -10.52 13.58 -10.20
C PRO A 278 -11.67 14.48 -9.71
N ASP A 279 -12.51 14.94 -10.64
CA ASP A 279 -13.70 15.74 -10.35
C ASP A 279 -14.74 14.98 -9.52
N LEU A 280 -14.87 13.65 -9.68
CA LEU A 280 -15.82 12.86 -8.87
C LEU A 280 -15.39 12.77 -7.40
N ILE A 281 -14.08 12.84 -7.12
CA ILE A 281 -13.55 12.89 -5.76
C ILE A 281 -13.71 14.31 -5.20
N LYS A 282 -13.39 15.34 -6.01
CA LYS A 282 -13.54 16.75 -5.63
C LYS A 282 -14.99 17.13 -5.32
N ASP A 283 -15.93 16.60 -6.09
CA ASP A 283 -17.37 16.82 -5.92
C ASP A 283 -17.98 15.91 -4.81
N LYS A 284 -17.14 15.13 -4.08
CA LYS A 284 -17.53 14.12 -3.08
C LYS A 284 -18.55 13.09 -3.59
N ALA A 285 -18.56 12.84 -4.90
CA ALA A 285 -19.45 11.87 -5.54
C ALA A 285 -18.99 10.42 -5.27
N ILE A 286 -17.70 10.23 -5.05
CA ILE A 286 -17.06 9.00 -4.58
C ILE A 286 -16.05 9.34 -3.48
N ASP A 287 -15.90 8.46 -2.49
CA ASP A 287 -15.02 8.73 -1.36
C ASP A 287 -13.55 8.39 -1.70
N PHE A 288 -13.31 7.46 -2.63
CA PHE A 288 -11.98 7.06 -3.10
C PHE A 288 -11.95 6.68 -4.59
N GLY A 289 -10.75 6.65 -5.15
CA GLY A 289 -10.48 6.23 -6.53
C GLY A 289 -10.33 4.70 -6.69
N LEU A 290 -9.92 4.26 -7.87
CA LEU A 290 -9.61 2.86 -8.15
C LEU A 290 -8.22 2.85 -8.77
N ASP A 291 -7.38 1.90 -8.42
CA ASP A 291 -6.12 1.65 -9.10
C ASP A 291 -6.07 0.21 -9.59
N ILE A 292 -5.56 0.01 -10.81
CA ILE A 292 -5.44 -1.33 -11.40
C ILE A 292 -3.98 -1.75 -11.30
N LYS A 293 -3.74 -2.81 -10.54
CA LYS A 293 -2.42 -3.45 -10.45
C LYS A 293 -2.22 -4.30 -11.70
N LEU A 294 -1.18 -3.97 -12.46
CA LEU A 294 -0.76 -4.73 -13.64
C LEU A 294 0.05 -5.95 -13.18
N ASP A 295 -0.64 -6.95 -12.66
CA ASP A 295 -0.08 -8.20 -12.14
C ASP A 295 0.08 -9.28 -13.22
N MET A 296 -0.13 -8.91 -14.47
CA MET A 296 0.06 -9.77 -15.64
C MET A 296 1.06 -9.13 -16.61
N PRO A 297 1.90 -9.92 -17.29
CA PRO A 297 3.01 -9.46 -18.13
C PRO A 297 2.55 -8.99 -19.53
N PHE A 298 1.47 -8.21 -19.59
CA PHE A 298 1.03 -7.56 -20.82
C PHE A 298 1.81 -6.27 -21.07
N GLU A 299 2.08 -5.96 -22.34
CA GLU A 299 2.47 -4.61 -22.73
C GLU A 299 1.30 -3.65 -22.46
N ALA A 300 1.40 -2.94 -21.34
CA ALA A 300 0.35 -2.12 -20.77
C ALA A 300 0.70 -0.63 -20.85
N ALA A 301 -0.31 0.18 -21.13
CA ALA A 301 -0.20 1.64 -21.11
C ALA A 301 -1.38 2.25 -20.37
N LYS A 302 -1.08 3.13 -19.42
CA LYS A 302 -2.06 3.88 -18.62
C LYS A 302 -2.30 5.24 -19.29
N ALA A 303 -3.54 5.55 -19.67
CA ALA A 303 -3.90 6.84 -20.24
C ALA A 303 -5.05 7.50 -19.46
N SER A 304 -5.05 8.84 -19.41
CA SER A 304 -6.11 9.63 -18.78
C SER A 304 -7.11 10.13 -19.82
N MET A 305 -8.37 10.33 -19.41
CA MET A 305 -9.53 10.55 -20.29
C MET A 305 -9.38 11.72 -21.29
N ARG A 306 -8.67 12.80 -20.93
CA ARG A 306 -8.68 14.08 -21.68
C ARG A 306 -8.09 13.96 -23.09
N SER A 307 -7.27 12.94 -23.34
CA SER A 307 -6.71 12.56 -24.65
C SER A 307 -6.68 11.03 -24.86
N ALA A 308 -7.33 10.27 -23.98
CA ALA A 308 -7.26 8.82 -23.84
C ALA A 308 -7.34 8.03 -25.16
N PHE A 309 -8.42 8.23 -25.90
CA PHE A 309 -8.71 7.50 -27.13
C PHE A 309 -7.82 7.94 -28.31
N GLN A 310 -7.07 9.04 -28.14
CA GLN A 310 -6.13 9.56 -29.12
C GLN A 310 -4.68 9.20 -28.78
N SER A 311 -4.41 8.64 -27.59
CA SER A 311 -3.05 8.23 -27.22
C SER A 311 -2.54 7.10 -28.12
N GLU A 312 -1.26 7.17 -28.49
CA GLU A 312 -0.60 6.18 -29.33
C GLU A 312 -0.72 4.75 -28.75
N ALA A 313 -0.63 4.64 -27.42
CA ALA A 313 -0.87 3.41 -26.68
C ALA A 313 -2.25 2.77 -26.95
N VAL A 314 -3.33 3.54 -26.88
CA VAL A 314 -4.70 3.04 -27.13
C VAL A 314 -4.93 2.77 -28.62
N GLN A 315 -4.28 3.54 -29.50
CA GLN A 315 -4.34 3.32 -30.95
C GLN A 315 -3.64 2.01 -31.35
N ASN A 316 -2.49 1.70 -30.74
CA ASN A 316 -1.66 0.54 -31.04
C ASN A 316 -2.03 -0.73 -30.27
N ALA A 317 -2.92 -0.64 -29.27
CA ALA A 317 -3.37 -1.80 -28.52
C ALA A 317 -4.34 -2.69 -29.30
N ASP A 318 -4.27 -4.00 -29.08
CA ASP A 318 -5.19 -5.00 -29.63
C ASP A 318 -6.45 -5.14 -28.78
N ILE A 319 -6.28 -5.09 -27.47
CA ILE A 319 -7.34 -5.11 -26.48
C ILE A 319 -7.30 -3.80 -25.70
N LEU A 320 -8.48 -3.21 -25.47
CA LEU A 320 -8.63 -2.05 -24.61
C LEU A 320 -9.53 -2.41 -23.43
N VAL A 321 -9.01 -2.26 -22.22
CA VAL A 321 -9.77 -2.45 -20.98
C VAL A 321 -10.08 -1.08 -20.40
N LEU A 322 -11.37 -0.73 -20.36
CA LEU A 322 -11.86 0.53 -19.79
C LEU A 322 -12.45 0.24 -18.43
N VAL A 323 -12.11 1.05 -17.43
CA VAL A 323 -12.65 0.90 -16.08
C VAL A 323 -13.10 2.24 -15.53
N SER A 324 -14.29 2.25 -14.93
CA SER A 324 -14.87 3.44 -14.31
C SER A 324 -15.60 3.06 -13.03
N ILE A 325 -15.41 3.84 -11.97
CA ILE A 325 -16.09 3.64 -10.70
C ILE A 325 -17.52 4.16 -10.84
N ALA A 326 -18.50 3.31 -10.51
CA ALA A 326 -19.89 3.70 -10.45
C ALA A 326 -20.24 4.31 -9.08
N VAL A 327 -19.79 3.62 -8.04
CA VAL A 327 -20.06 3.88 -6.63
C VAL A 327 -18.79 3.56 -5.87
N ALA A 328 -18.33 4.43 -4.99
CA ALA A 328 -17.33 4.09 -3.98
C ALA A 328 -17.62 4.87 -2.70
N LYS A 329 -17.73 4.13 -1.59
CA LYS A 329 -18.06 4.64 -0.26
C LYS A 329 -17.14 4.04 0.79
N ALA A 330 -16.53 4.91 1.59
CA ALA A 330 -15.78 4.55 2.78
C ALA A 330 -16.70 4.71 3.99
N ARG A 331 -16.75 3.68 4.83
CA ARG A 331 -17.53 3.69 6.06
C ARG A 331 -16.64 3.29 7.22
N ARG A 332 -16.62 4.12 8.25
CA ARG A 332 -16.03 3.79 9.55
C ARG A 332 -17.04 3.07 10.42
N VAL A 333 -16.58 2.05 11.12
CA VAL A 333 -17.33 1.33 12.15
C VAL A 333 -16.43 1.23 13.36
N VAL A 334 -16.78 1.95 14.43
CA VAL A 334 -16.07 1.82 15.72
C VAL A 334 -16.57 0.53 16.38
N GLU A 335 -15.69 -0.46 16.50
CA GLU A 335 -16.03 -1.74 17.13
C GLU A 335 -16.02 -1.62 18.65
N ARG A 336 -15.04 -0.88 19.18
CA ARG A 336 -14.83 -0.72 20.62
C ARG A 336 -14.17 0.61 20.91
N GLU A 337 -14.60 1.23 22.00
CA GLU A 337 -14.03 2.48 22.51
C GLU A 337 -13.65 2.28 23.99
N GLU A 338 -12.43 2.68 24.34
CA GLU A 338 -11.89 2.58 25.70
C GLU A 338 -11.45 3.96 26.19
N THR A 339 -11.91 4.37 27.37
CA THR A 339 -11.38 5.55 28.04
C THR A 339 -10.20 5.14 28.90
N VAL A 340 -9.02 5.66 28.57
CA VAL A 340 -7.76 5.41 29.27
C VAL A 340 -7.39 6.67 30.06
N GLN A 341 -7.08 6.52 31.35
CA GLN A 341 -6.54 7.62 32.15
C GLN A 341 -5.03 7.73 31.90
N SER A 342 -4.56 8.89 31.45
CA SER A 342 -3.14 9.19 31.28
C SER A 342 -2.78 10.48 32.02
N THR A 343 -1.52 10.87 32.00
CA THR A 343 -1.04 12.12 32.59
C THR A 343 -0.31 12.97 31.56
N TYR A 344 -0.38 14.28 31.73
CA TYR A 344 0.39 15.23 30.91
C TYR A 344 1.13 16.20 31.80
N VAL A 345 2.27 16.71 31.32
CA VAL A 345 2.98 17.78 32.01
C VAL A 345 2.15 19.06 31.89
N ALA A 346 1.57 19.48 33.01
CA ALA A 346 0.74 20.68 33.09
C ALA A 346 1.59 21.94 33.35
N SER A 347 2.61 21.81 34.18
CA SER A 347 3.56 22.88 34.49
C SER A 347 4.89 22.31 35.00
N TYR A 348 5.88 23.18 35.22
CA TYR A 348 7.10 22.84 35.94
C TYR A 348 7.12 23.63 37.25
N VAL A 349 7.19 22.93 38.38
CA VAL A 349 7.28 23.53 39.71
C VAL A 349 8.74 23.61 40.12
N ARG A 350 9.12 24.70 40.80
CA ARG A 350 10.46 24.85 41.37
C ARG A 350 10.49 24.15 42.72
N GLU A 351 11.35 23.16 42.85
CA GLU A 351 11.62 22.47 44.11
C GLU A 351 13.06 22.69 44.54
N ASP A 352 13.30 22.66 45.85
CA ASP A 352 14.65 22.72 46.42
C ASP A 352 15.44 21.49 45.95
N ASN A 353 16.65 21.71 45.44
CA ASN A 353 17.50 20.62 44.99
C ASN A 353 18.15 19.92 46.20
N PRO A 354 17.82 18.66 46.52
CA PRO A 354 18.42 17.96 47.66
C PRO A 354 19.95 17.86 47.54
N GLU A 355 20.48 17.77 46.32
CA GLU A 355 21.91 17.73 46.08
C GLU A 355 22.61 19.05 46.40
N TYR A 356 21.89 20.18 46.33
CA TYR A 356 22.43 21.48 46.75
C TYR A 356 22.61 21.53 48.25
N GLU A 357 21.65 21.03 49.02
CA GLU A 357 21.76 20.96 50.49
C GLU A 357 22.85 19.97 50.91
N ILE A 358 23.02 18.84 50.21
CA ILE A 358 24.14 17.91 50.42
C ILE A 358 25.47 18.60 50.10
N ALA A 359 25.61 19.27 48.96
CA ALA A 359 26.83 19.98 48.57
C ALA A 359 27.16 21.12 49.54
N LYS A 360 26.14 21.79 50.10
CA LYS A 360 26.30 22.83 51.11
C LYS A 360 26.81 22.25 52.42
N ALA A 361 26.21 21.15 52.88
CA ALA A 361 26.66 20.45 54.08
C ALA A 361 28.10 19.91 53.93
N GLU A 362 28.46 19.38 52.76
CA GLU A 362 29.84 18.96 52.43
C GLU A 362 30.83 20.13 52.48
N MET A 363 30.46 21.29 51.93
CA MET A 363 31.29 22.49 51.96
C MET A 363 31.48 23.02 53.39
N GLU A 364 30.43 23.03 54.20
CA GLU A 364 30.49 23.41 55.62
C GLU A 364 31.34 22.42 56.43
N ALA A 365 31.20 21.11 56.18
CA ALA A 365 32.04 20.08 56.80
C ALA A 365 33.52 20.25 56.42
N ALA A 366 33.82 20.40 55.13
CA ALA A 366 35.19 20.63 54.65
C ALA A 366 35.77 21.96 55.19
N THR A 367 34.94 22.98 55.42
CA THR A 367 35.37 24.24 56.04
C THR A 367 35.76 24.03 57.50
N ARG A 368 34.94 23.29 58.25
CA ARG A 368 35.26 22.93 59.65
C ARG A 368 36.52 22.08 59.73
N GLU A 369 36.69 21.10 58.83
CA GLU A 369 37.91 20.29 58.75
C GLU A 369 39.15 21.15 58.47
N GLN A 370 39.07 22.08 57.51
CA GLN A 370 40.19 22.98 57.21
C GLN A 370 40.51 23.93 58.37
N GLN A 371 39.50 24.47 59.05
CA GLN A 371 39.70 25.31 60.24
C GLN A 371 40.30 24.50 61.40
N ALA A 372 39.85 23.27 61.62
CA ALA A 372 40.43 22.39 62.64
C ALA A 372 41.88 22.01 62.31
N ALA A 373 42.21 21.75 61.05
CA ALA A 373 43.58 21.52 60.60
C ALA A 373 44.47 22.77 60.80
N ALA A 374 43.96 23.96 60.47
CA ALA A 374 44.68 25.23 60.65
C ALA A 374 44.91 25.58 62.13
N ASN A 375 43.91 25.35 62.98
CA ASN A 375 43.95 25.63 64.41
C ASN A 375 44.62 24.52 65.24
N LYS A 376 45.11 23.46 64.61
CA LYS A 376 45.86 22.40 65.31
C LYS A 376 47.17 23.01 65.80
N GLU A 377 47.23 23.36 67.09
CA GLU A 377 48.43 23.91 67.70
C GLU A 377 49.52 22.84 67.74
N THR A 378 50.71 23.18 67.23
CA THR A 378 51.93 22.41 67.42
C THR A 378 52.41 22.67 68.86
N THR A 379 51.85 21.94 69.83
CA THR A 379 52.30 22.01 71.22
C THR A 379 53.77 21.59 71.31
N HIS A 380 54.66 22.55 71.49
CA HIS A 380 56.07 22.34 71.85
C HIS A 380 56.23 22.67 73.35
N TRP A 381 56.41 21.64 74.18
CA TRP A 381 56.99 21.79 75.51
C TRP A 381 58.15 20.80 75.70
N LEU A 382 59.29 21.33 76.13
CA LEU A 382 60.58 20.64 76.32
C LEU A 382 60.60 19.85 77.64
N VAL A 383 60.54 18.50 77.60
CA VAL A 383 61.30 17.58 78.50
C VAL A 383 61.48 16.19 77.82
N ASP A 384 62.74 15.76 77.65
CA ASP A 384 63.29 14.42 77.29
C ASP A 384 63.05 13.77 75.90
N PRO A 385 64.03 12.98 75.38
CA PRO A 385 64.33 12.88 73.96
C PRO A 385 63.97 11.50 73.36
N ILE A 386 62.69 11.21 73.14
CA ILE A 386 62.25 10.15 72.21
C ILE A 386 60.97 10.61 71.50
N LEU A 387 61.16 11.20 70.32
CA LEU A 387 60.35 11.04 69.12
C LEU A 387 58.80 11.10 69.27
N HIS A 388 58.24 12.29 69.11
CA HIS A 388 57.18 12.54 68.12
C HIS A 388 57.14 14.03 67.80
N TYR A 389 58.02 14.42 66.88
CA TYR A 389 57.89 15.65 66.12
C TYR A 389 56.59 15.51 65.32
N ILE A 390 55.59 16.37 65.54
CA ILE A 390 54.66 16.66 64.45
C ILE A 390 55.44 17.64 63.59
N ASP A 391 56.00 17.12 62.50
CA ASP A 391 56.72 17.92 61.53
C ASP A 391 55.80 19.06 61.07
N GLU A 392 56.31 20.29 61.03
CA GLU A 392 55.57 21.42 60.46
C GLU A 392 55.11 21.08 59.03
N ASN A 393 55.88 20.27 58.31
CA ASN A 393 55.51 19.72 57.00
C ASN A 393 54.23 18.86 57.03
N GLU A 394 53.99 18.08 58.09
CA GLU A 394 52.82 17.19 58.21
C GLU A 394 51.54 17.98 58.53
N LYS A 395 51.67 19.08 59.28
CA LYS A 395 50.59 20.05 59.49
C LYS A 395 50.29 20.81 58.18
N ASP A 396 51.32 21.26 57.46
CA ASP A 396 51.17 21.95 56.18
C ASP A 396 50.57 21.05 55.10
N ASP A 397 50.94 19.77 55.05
CA ASP A 397 50.35 18.77 54.15
C ASP A 397 48.87 18.50 54.48
N LEU A 398 48.51 18.41 55.77
CA LEU A 398 47.12 18.25 56.20
C LEU A 398 46.27 19.48 55.87
N VAL A 399 46.82 20.69 56.07
CA VAL A 399 46.16 21.96 55.69
C VAL A 399 46.02 22.07 54.16
N ALA A 400 47.01 21.59 53.40
CA ALA A 400 46.95 21.55 51.94
C ALA A 400 45.92 20.53 51.42
N ASP A 401 45.83 19.33 52.00
CA ASP A 401 44.84 18.31 51.61
C ASP A 401 43.40 18.74 51.95
N THR A 402 43.16 19.19 53.18
CA THR A 402 41.85 19.74 53.59
C THR A 402 41.47 20.98 52.77
N GLY A 403 42.45 21.82 52.41
CA GLY A 403 42.25 22.94 51.48
C GLY A 403 41.85 22.52 50.07
N LYS A 404 42.41 21.42 49.54
CA LYS A 404 41.96 20.84 48.26
C LYS A 404 40.52 20.32 48.36
N ARG A 405 40.18 19.60 49.44
CA ARG A 405 38.81 19.10 49.67
C ARG A 405 37.80 20.25 49.79
N LEU A 406 38.13 21.31 50.51
CA LEU A 406 37.28 22.50 50.59
C LEU A 406 37.11 23.15 49.21
N LYS A 407 38.18 23.26 48.43
CA LYS A 407 38.10 23.81 47.06
C LYS A 407 37.17 22.98 46.17
N VAL A 408 37.24 21.65 46.25
CA VAL A 408 36.36 20.74 45.51
C VAL A 408 34.90 20.89 45.99
N ALA A 409 34.65 20.92 47.30
CA ALA A 409 33.30 21.07 47.84
C ALA A 409 32.68 22.45 47.51
N LYS A 410 33.48 23.53 47.52
CA LYS A 410 33.07 24.87 47.08
C LYS A 410 32.69 24.91 45.60
N GLU A 411 33.48 24.28 44.74
CA GLU A 411 33.17 24.24 43.31
C GLU A 411 31.93 23.37 43.04
N LYS A 412 31.78 22.24 43.74
CA LYS A 412 30.58 21.39 43.68
C LYS A 412 29.32 22.17 44.06
N LEU A 413 29.33 22.89 45.18
CA LEU A 413 28.20 23.73 45.59
C LEU A 413 27.88 24.85 44.58
N LYS A 414 28.91 25.41 43.93
CA LYS A 414 28.74 26.48 42.95
C LYS A 414 28.11 26.01 41.64
N VAL A 415 28.45 24.80 41.20
CA VAL A 415 27.89 24.21 39.96
C VAL A 415 26.55 23.52 40.18
N THR A 416 26.25 23.11 41.43
CA THR A 416 24.95 22.56 41.78
C THR A 416 23.93 23.70 41.92
N PRO A 417 22.84 23.73 41.13
CA PRO A 417 21.82 24.76 41.24
C PRO A 417 20.97 24.56 42.50
N LYS A 418 20.56 25.67 43.13
CA LYS A 418 19.72 25.66 44.34
C LYS A 418 18.32 25.07 44.12
N TYR A 419 17.75 25.28 42.94
CA TYR A 419 16.41 24.81 42.59
C TYR A 419 16.46 23.93 41.35
N ILE A 420 15.67 22.87 41.34
CA ILE A 420 15.38 22.06 40.15
C ILE A 420 13.96 22.29 39.69
N GLN A 421 13.74 22.16 38.38
CA GLN A 421 12.39 22.17 37.81
C GLN A 421 11.89 20.73 37.76
N VAL A 422 10.82 20.44 38.49
CA VAL A 422 10.15 19.14 38.48
C VAL A 422 8.85 19.29 37.71
N ALA A 423 8.58 18.34 36.82
CA ALA A 423 7.34 18.34 36.05
C ALA A 423 6.15 18.01 36.95
N ASP A 424 5.11 18.86 36.91
CA ASP A 424 3.82 18.62 37.54
C ASP A 424 2.89 17.90 36.56
N TYR A 425 2.44 16.71 36.94
CA TYR A 425 1.64 15.83 36.11
C TYR A 425 0.18 15.87 36.54
N GLN A 426 -0.71 16.20 35.60
CA GLN A 426 -2.16 16.19 35.85
C GLN A 426 -2.81 15.03 35.08
N PRO A 427 -3.75 14.28 35.70
CA PRO A 427 -4.46 13.22 35.02
C PRO A 427 -5.46 13.79 34.02
N TYR A 428 -5.65 13.09 32.90
CA TYR A 428 -6.68 13.42 31.93
C TYR A 428 -7.24 12.14 31.26
N PRO A 429 -8.52 12.15 30.87
CA PRO A 429 -9.09 11.06 30.09
C PRO A 429 -8.68 11.19 28.62
N MET A 430 -8.13 10.10 28.07
CA MET A 430 -7.88 9.89 26.65
C MET A 430 -8.83 8.79 26.13
N THR A 431 -9.19 8.84 24.86
CA THR A 431 -10.06 7.84 24.24
C THR A 431 -9.29 7.03 23.21
N LYS A 432 -9.28 5.71 23.35
CA LYS A 432 -8.72 4.77 22.37
C LYS A 432 -9.86 4.11 21.62
N ALA A 433 -10.02 4.47 20.35
CA ALA A 433 -11.04 3.92 19.47
C ALA A 433 -10.45 2.84 18.56
N HIS A 434 -11.02 1.64 18.61
CA HIS A 434 -10.72 0.53 17.70
C HIS A 434 -11.79 0.51 16.62
N MET A 435 -11.41 0.76 15.37
CA MET A 435 -12.35 0.91 14.28
C MET A 435 -11.92 0.16 13.03
N ASP A 436 -12.92 -0.37 12.35
CA ASP A 436 -12.81 -0.87 10.99
C ASP A 436 -13.19 0.21 10.00
N ILE A 437 -12.42 0.30 8.92
CA ILE A 437 -12.79 1.10 7.74
C ILE A 437 -13.11 0.13 6.62
N TYR A 438 -14.35 0.20 6.15
CA TYR A 438 -14.85 -0.54 5.01
C TYR A 438 -14.87 0.37 3.79
N LYS A 439 -14.13 -0.01 2.74
CA LYS A 439 -14.23 0.60 1.43
C LYS A 439 -15.04 -0.33 0.54
N ALA A 440 -16.23 0.09 0.15
CA ALA A 440 -17.07 -0.67 -0.75
C ALA A 440 -17.39 0.15 -2.00
N GLY A 441 -17.42 -0.51 -3.15
CA GLY A 441 -17.75 0.16 -4.40
C GLY A 441 -18.17 -0.80 -5.49
N THR A 442 -18.82 -0.26 -6.51
CA THR A 442 -19.16 -0.99 -7.73
C THR A 442 -18.41 -0.34 -8.88
N VAL A 443 -17.73 -1.16 -9.65
CA VAL A 443 -16.88 -0.75 -10.77
C VAL A 443 -17.50 -1.27 -12.06
N ASN A 444 -17.71 -0.38 -13.03
CA ASN A 444 -18.02 -0.80 -14.40
C ASN A 444 -16.71 -1.05 -15.14
N TYR A 445 -16.60 -2.20 -15.81
CA TYR A 445 -15.49 -2.49 -16.70
C TYR A 445 -15.97 -2.92 -18.08
N TYR A 446 -15.12 -2.66 -19.06
CA TYR A 446 -15.39 -2.93 -20.46
C TYR A 446 -14.14 -3.55 -21.07
N VAL A 447 -14.31 -4.66 -21.80
CA VAL A 447 -13.23 -5.31 -22.55
C VAL A 447 -13.55 -5.16 -24.03
N VAL A 448 -12.69 -4.43 -24.74
CA VAL A 448 -12.84 -4.12 -26.16
C VAL A 448 -11.78 -4.90 -26.93
N ASP A 449 -12.20 -5.92 -27.68
CA ASP A 449 -11.34 -6.60 -28.63
C ASP A 449 -11.41 -5.87 -29.98
N LYS A 450 -10.34 -5.12 -30.31
CA LYS A 450 -10.27 -4.33 -31.55
C LYS A 450 -10.07 -5.20 -32.79
N ARG A 451 -9.41 -6.36 -32.62
CA ARG A 451 -9.15 -7.32 -33.69
C ARG A 451 -10.45 -7.97 -34.16
N LYS A 452 -11.31 -8.36 -33.21
CA LYS A 452 -12.59 -9.03 -33.48
C LYS A 452 -13.81 -8.10 -33.49
N LYS A 453 -13.62 -6.80 -33.18
CA LYS A 453 -14.67 -5.78 -33.01
C LYS A 453 -15.76 -6.20 -32.02
N ARG A 454 -15.35 -6.72 -30.86
CA ARG A 454 -16.27 -7.14 -29.79
C ARG A 454 -16.10 -6.27 -28.54
N LEU A 455 -17.22 -5.91 -27.92
CA LEU A 455 -17.31 -5.15 -26.69
C LEU A 455 -18.03 -6.01 -25.65
N PHE A 456 -17.35 -6.28 -24.56
CA PHE A 456 -17.95 -6.83 -23.34
C PHE A 456 -18.08 -5.72 -22.30
N ARG A 457 -19.14 -5.79 -21.50
CA ARG A 457 -19.44 -4.86 -20.41
C ARG A 457 -19.97 -5.66 -19.24
N ASP A 458 -19.48 -5.35 -18.06
CA ASP A 458 -20.00 -5.91 -16.82
C ASP A 458 -19.66 -5.02 -15.62
N THR A 459 -20.12 -5.42 -14.44
CA THR A 459 -19.82 -4.75 -13.17
C THR A 459 -19.28 -5.73 -12.16
N PHE A 460 -18.34 -5.28 -11.33
CA PHE A 460 -17.91 -6.04 -10.15
C PHE A 460 -17.86 -5.14 -8.93
N ASP A 461 -18.04 -5.76 -7.77
CA ASP A 461 -17.97 -5.08 -6.49
C ASP A 461 -16.56 -5.20 -5.91
N ILE A 462 -16.07 -4.08 -5.37
CA ILE A 462 -14.84 -3.99 -4.60
C ILE A 462 -15.20 -3.86 -3.12
N SER A 463 -14.46 -4.56 -2.28
CA SER A 463 -14.58 -4.49 -0.83
C SER A 463 -13.21 -4.63 -0.19
N GLU A 464 -12.73 -3.59 0.48
CA GLU A 464 -11.55 -3.63 1.33
C GLU A 464 -11.94 -3.34 2.78
N LYS A 465 -11.26 -4.00 3.72
CA LYS A 465 -11.43 -3.81 5.15
C LYS A 465 -10.05 -3.62 5.78
N SER A 466 -9.89 -2.55 6.55
CA SER A 466 -8.69 -2.31 7.35
C SER A 466 -9.05 -1.92 8.77
N PHE A 467 -8.23 -2.36 9.72
CA PHE A 467 -8.39 -2.08 11.14
C PHE A 467 -7.44 -0.96 11.56
N PHE A 468 -7.95 -0.01 12.36
CA PHE A 468 -7.19 1.10 12.91
C PHE A 468 -7.48 1.25 14.40
N THR A 469 -6.46 1.69 15.13
CA THR A 469 -6.59 2.15 16.51
C THR A 469 -6.20 3.61 16.53
N VAL A 470 -7.08 4.49 17.00
CA VAL A 470 -6.87 5.94 17.05
C VAL A 470 -6.99 6.41 18.50
N CYS A 471 -6.04 7.22 18.95
CA CYS A 471 -6.07 7.84 20.26
C CYS A 471 -6.56 9.29 20.14
N TYR A 472 -7.77 9.59 20.61
CA TYR A 472 -8.32 10.93 20.68
C TYR A 472 -7.98 11.63 21.99
N ALA A 473 -7.82 12.95 21.93
CA ALA A 473 -7.45 13.82 23.05
C ALA A 473 -6.05 13.58 23.66
N LEU A 474 -5.19 12.78 23.02
CA LEU A 474 -3.79 12.59 23.42
C LEU A 474 -3.05 13.94 23.48
N LYS A 475 -2.50 14.29 24.64
CA LYS A 475 -1.78 15.55 24.86
C LYS A 475 -0.35 15.47 24.35
N ASP A 476 0.16 16.56 23.77
CA ASP A 476 1.55 16.61 23.27
C ASP A 476 2.60 16.52 24.38
N SER A 477 2.27 16.98 25.59
CA SER A 477 3.14 16.89 26.78
C SER A 477 2.92 15.62 27.62
N ASP A 478 2.22 14.62 27.08
CA ASP A 478 2.08 13.31 27.72
C ASP A 478 3.41 12.53 27.61
N PRO A 479 4.02 12.08 28.73
CA PRO A 479 5.28 11.34 28.72
C PRO A 479 5.21 10.01 27.97
N GLN A 480 4.03 9.40 27.89
CA GLN A 480 3.78 8.13 27.20
C GLN A 480 3.34 8.33 25.75
N ARG A 481 3.25 9.57 25.26
CA ARG A 481 2.80 9.90 23.90
C ARG A 481 3.48 9.06 22.82
N THR A 482 4.80 8.89 22.88
CA THR A 482 5.55 8.09 21.91
C THR A 482 5.07 6.65 21.88
N ARG A 483 4.81 6.04 23.05
CA ARG A 483 4.28 4.69 23.14
C ARG A 483 2.87 4.61 22.55
N PHE A 484 1.99 5.55 22.90
CA PHE A 484 0.64 5.57 22.36
C PHE A 484 0.63 5.71 20.83
N LEU A 485 1.50 6.53 20.26
CA LEU A 485 1.65 6.67 18.81
C LEU A 485 2.31 5.47 18.11
N GLN A 486 3.04 4.61 18.83
CA GLN A 486 3.53 3.34 18.28
C GLN A 486 2.41 2.28 18.25
N GLU A 487 1.47 2.37 19.17
CA GLU A 487 0.34 1.44 19.30
C GLU A 487 -0.95 1.93 18.58
N SER A 488 -0.92 3.11 17.96
CA SER A 488 -2.06 3.74 17.28
C SER A 488 -1.61 4.49 16.04
N VAL A 489 -2.56 4.87 15.20
CA VAL A 489 -2.34 5.74 14.05
C VAL A 489 -2.94 7.12 14.30
N LEU A 490 -2.54 8.11 13.50
CA LEU A 490 -3.17 9.42 13.53
C LEU A 490 -4.48 9.40 12.75
N GLU A 491 -5.40 10.29 13.12
CA GLU A 491 -6.64 10.53 12.38
C GLU A 491 -6.38 10.91 10.91
N GLU A 492 -5.26 11.59 10.63
CA GLU A 492 -4.84 11.89 9.25
C GLU A 492 -4.49 10.63 8.45
N ASP A 493 -3.90 9.61 9.07
CA ASP A 493 -3.57 8.34 8.41
C ASP A 493 -4.84 7.55 8.07
N VAL A 494 -5.86 7.61 8.93
CA VAL A 494 -7.20 7.07 8.70
C VAL A 494 -7.84 7.76 7.48
N VAL A 495 -7.86 9.09 7.45
CA VAL A 495 -8.39 9.86 6.30
C VAL A 495 -7.59 9.58 5.02
N ARG A 496 -6.26 9.46 5.13
CA ARG A 496 -5.39 9.12 4.00
C ARG A 496 -5.74 7.76 3.43
N TYR A 497 -5.92 6.75 4.29
CA TYR A 497 -6.42 5.45 3.87
C TYR A 497 -7.79 5.59 3.21
N GLU A 498 -8.76 6.31 3.78
CA GLU A 498 -10.10 6.47 3.19
C GLU A 498 -10.09 7.06 1.78
N LEU A 499 -9.17 7.98 1.48
CA LEU A 499 -9.02 8.61 0.16
C LEU A 499 -8.17 7.80 -0.81
N GLU A 500 -7.35 6.88 -0.31
CA GLU A 500 -6.47 6.04 -1.12
C GLU A 500 -7.29 5.19 -2.10
N PRO A 501 -6.92 5.15 -3.39
CA PRO A 501 -7.60 4.31 -4.38
C PRO A 501 -7.62 2.84 -3.96
N ALA A 502 -8.77 2.18 -4.11
CA ALA A 502 -8.86 0.75 -3.92
C ALA A 502 -8.12 0.03 -5.05
N ALA A 503 -7.33 -0.99 -4.71
CA ALA A 503 -6.47 -1.68 -5.67
C ALA A 503 -7.12 -2.97 -6.17
N VAL A 504 -7.24 -3.12 -7.49
CA VAL A 504 -7.77 -4.32 -8.13
C VAL A 504 -6.71 -4.91 -9.05
N ASN A 505 -6.47 -6.22 -8.96
CA ASN A 505 -5.55 -6.88 -9.88
C ASN A 505 -6.21 -7.04 -11.25
N LEU A 506 -5.41 -6.89 -12.29
CA LEU A 506 -5.86 -7.07 -13.65
C LEU A 506 -6.31 -8.51 -13.90
N SER A 507 -5.61 -9.49 -13.33
CA SER A 507 -5.96 -10.91 -13.43
C SER A 507 -7.39 -11.18 -12.96
N ASP A 508 -7.77 -10.68 -11.78
CA ASP A 508 -9.11 -10.83 -11.20
C ASP A 508 -10.20 -10.26 -12.13
N LEU A 509 -9.93 -9.12 -12.76
CA LEU A 509 -10.84 -8.49 -13.72
C LEU A 509 -11.00 -9.33 -15.00
N LEU A 510 -9.89 -9.86 -15.53
CA LEU A 510 -9.91 -10.66 -16.75
C LEU A 510 -10.49 -12.06 -16.54
N GLU A 511 -10.36 -12.64 -15.35
CA GLU A 511 -10.94 -13.95 -15.02
C GLU A 511 -12.47 -13.93 -15.12
N GLN A 512 -13.12 -12.87 -14.63
CA GLN A 512 -14.57 -12.69 -14.78
C GLN A 512 -14.99 -12.62 -16.25
N TYR A 513 -14.21 -11.91 -17.08
CA TYR A 513 -14.42 -11.85 -18.53
C TYR A 513 -14.26 -13.22 -19.19
N VAL A 514 -13.25 -14.02 -18.82
CA VAL A 514 -12.98 -15.34 -19.40
C VAL A 514 -14.21 -16.25 -19.32
N GLY A 515 -14.91 -16.26 -18.19
CA GLY A 515 -16.12 -17.04 -17.97
C GLY A 515 -17.31 -16.62 -18.85
N ARG A 516 -17.40 -15.32 -19.18
CA ARG A 516 -18.58 -14.70 -19.82
C ARG A 516 -18.30 -14.07 -21.19
N SER A 517 -17.12 -14.31 -21.75
CA SER A 517 -16.65 -13.73 -23.01
C SER A 517 -17.59 -13.94 -24.21
N SER A 518 -18.44 -14.97 -24.17
CA SER A 518 -19.48 -15.23 -25.19
C SER A 518 -20.55 -14.13 -25.26
N GLU A 519 -20.81 -13.41 -24.16
CA GLU A 519 -21.78 -12.31 -24.08
C GLU A 519 -21.32 -11.03 -24.78
N ALA A 520 -20.04 -10.96 -25.18
CA ALA A 520 -19.47 -9.80 -25.85
C ALA A 520 -20.19 -9.49 -27.16
N LYS A 521 -20.65 -8.25 -27.37
CA LYS A 521 -21.42 -7.85 -28.56
C LYS A 521 -20.53 -7.22 -29.61
N LYS A 522 -20.89 -7.38 -30.89
CA LYS A 522 -20.18 -6.71 -31.99
C LYS A 522 -20.44 -5.20 -31.94
N TYR A 523 -19.41 -4.39 -32.14
CA TYR A 523 -19.53 -2.93 -32.29
C TYR A 523 -19.13 -2.48 -33.70
N GLY A 524 -19.65 -1.33 -34.16
CA GLY A 524 -19.40 -0.83 -35.52
C GLY A 524 -18.05 -0.12 -35.61
N ASN A 525 -17.88 0.94 -34.81
CA ASN A 525 -16.66 1.75 -34.72
C ASN A 525 -16.35 2.19 -33.29
N MET A 526 -15.17 2.80 -33.08
CA MET A 526 -14.73 3.23 -31.74
C MET A 526 -15.60 4.33 -31.13
N GLY A 527 -16.31 5.12 -31.95
CA GLY A 527 -17.30 6.09 -31.50
C GLY A 527 -18.52 5.43 -30.84
N ASP A 528 -18.89 4.21 -31.24
CA ASP A 528 -19.93 3.43 -30.56
C ASP A 528 -19.50 3.06 -29.14
N VAL A 529 -18.26 2.58 -28.99
CA VAL A 529 -17.66 2.23 -27.70
C VAL A 529 -17.58 3.45 -26.79
N GLN A 530 -17.13 4.59 -27.32
CA GLN A 530 -17.06 5.86 -26.59
C GLN A 530 -18.45 6.30 -26.11
N ARG A 531 -19.48 6.20 -26.97
CA ARG A 531 -20.86 6.55 -26.61
C ARG A 531 -21.43 5.67 -25.50
N VAL A 532 -21.25 4.36 -25.57
CA VAL A 532 -21.69 3.43 -24.51
C VAL A 532 -21.03 3.80 -23.19
N PHE A 533 -19.71 3.97 -23.21
CA PHE A 533 -18.93 4.33 -22.04
C PHE A 533 -19.36 5.68 -21.43
N THR A 534 -19.56 6.71 -22.25
CA THR A 534 -20.04 8.03 -21.77
C THR A 534 -21.48 7.96 -21.24
N ALA A 535 -22.36 7.20 -21.91
CA ALA A 535 -23.76 7.06 -21.49
C ALA A 535 -23.89 6.37 -20.13
N ASP A 536 -23.13 5.31 -19.87
CA ASP A 536 -23.16 4.58 -18.59
C ASP A 536 -22.66 5.43 -17.42
N ARG A 537 -21.65 6.28 -17.67
CA ARG A 537 -21.20 7.26 -16.70
C ARG A 537 -22.29 8.29 -16.38
N SER A 538 -22.94 8.86 -17.40
CA SER A 538 -24.04 9.81 -17.21
C SER A 538 -25.25 9.17 -16.53
N ALA A 539 -25.55 7.90 -16.82
CA ALA A 539 -26.60 7.14 -16.15
C ALA A 539 -26.30 6.92 -14.67
N THR A 540 -25.04 6.66 -14.32
CA THR A 540 -24.61 6.50 -12.92
C THR A 540 -24.66 7.81 -12.13
N GLN A 541 -24.27 8.93 -12.76
CA GLN A 541 -24.45 10.27 -12.19
C GLN A 541 -25.94 10.62 -11.97
N ARG A 542 -26.81 10.20 -12.90
CA ARG A 542 -28.26 10.37 -12.80
C ARG A 542 -28.89 9.53 -11.69
N LYS A 543 -28.52 8.26 -11.56
CA LYS A 543 -29.08 7.35 -10.53
C LYS A 543 -28.77 7.85 -9.11
N ARG A 544 -27.60 8.47 -8.92
CA ARG A 544 -27.16 9.01 -7.62
C ARG A 544 -27.72 10.38 -7.25
N ARG A 545 -27.94 11.27 -8.21
CA ARG A 545 -28.57 12.57 -7.90
C ARG A 545 -29.97 12.40 -7.30
N ASN A 546 -30.59 11.25 -7.53
CA ASN A 546 -31.92 10.91 -7.02
C ASN A 546 -31.90 10.21 -5.64
N GLU A 547 -30.75 9.75 -5.13
CA GLU A 547 -30.70 8.85 -3.96
C GLU A 547 -30.25 9.50 -2.63
N THR A 548 -29.69 10.71 -2.61
CA THR A 548 -29.02 11.22 -1.39
C THR A 548 -29.93 11.86 -0.34
N TYR A 549 -31.16 12.25 -0.64
CA TYR A 549 -32.19 12.62 0.34
C TYR A 549 -33.55 12.36 -0.31
N GLY A 550 -34.55 11.86 0.44
CA GLY A 550 -35.91 11.59 -0.05
C GLY A 550 -36.72 12.85 -0.39
N TYR A 551 -36.14 13.77 -1.18
CA TYR A 551 -36.82 14.87 -1.83
C TYR A 551 -36.79 14.57 -3.33
N ASP A 552 -37.94 14.19 -3.88
CA ASP A 552 -38.07 14.06 -5.32
C ASP A 552 -37.97 15.45 -5.95
N LYS A 553 -36.74 15.87 -6.25
CA LYS A 553 -36.44 17.07 -7.04
C LYS A 553 -37.24 17.04 -8.35
N TYR A 554 -37.65 15.85 -8.84
CA TYR A 554 -38.39 15.62 -10.08
C TYR A 554 -39.92 15.50 -9.90
N SER A 555 -40.47 15.74 -8.71
CA SER A 555 -41.92 15.64 -8.50
C SER A 555 -42.69 16.75 -9.21
N ASP A 556 -42.10 17.94 -9.33
CA ASP A 556 -42.74 19.08 -9.98
C ASP A 556 -42.43 19.14 -11.48
N LYS A 557 -43.38 18.66 -12.29
CA LYS A 557 -43.32 18.65 -13.76
C LYS A 557 -43.18 20.04 -14.40
N ARG A 558 -43.28 21.14 -13.63
CA ARG A 558 -43.06 22.50 -14.11
C ARG A 558 -41.57 22.80 -14.30
N PHE A 559 -40.66 22.11 -13.60
CA PHE A 559 -39.21 22.30 -13.78
C PHE A 559 -38.74 21.99 -15.20
N ASP A 560 -39.40 21.09 -15.92
CA ASP A 560 -39.12 20.80 -17.34
C ASP A 560 -39.29 22.03 -18.26
N SER A 561 -40.02 23.05 -17.79
CA SER A 561 -40.31 24.28 -18.52
C SER A 561 -39.37 25.42 -18.15
N VAL A 562 -38.53 25.26 -17.12
CA VAL A 562 -37.68 26.33 -16.55
C VAL A 562 -36.20 26.06 -16.84
N VAL A 563 -35.44 27.13 -17.06
CA VAL A 563 -34.00 27.09 -17.34
C VAL A 563 -33.24 28.11 -16.50
N VAL A 564 -32.03 27.73 -16.09
CA VAL A 564 -31.04 28.69 -15.58
C VAL A 564 -30.51 29.48 -16.76
N VAL A 565 -30.53 30.80 -16.67
CA VAL A 565 -29.93 31.70 -17.66
C VAL A 565 -28.64 32.24 -17.06
N ARG A 566 -27.51 31.96 -17.71
CA ARG A 566 -26.19 32.44 -17.28
C ARG A 566 -25.62 33.40 -18.31
N ASN A 567 -25.25 34.57 -17.83
CA ASN A 567 -24.62 35.62 -18.62
C ASN A 567 -23.30 36.00 -17.96
N THR A 568 -22.21 35.98 -18.72
CA THR A 568 -20.85 36.28 -18.25
C THR A 568 -20.69 37.71 -17.71
N GLY A 569 -21.59 38.63 -18.08
CA GLY A 569 -21.55 40.04 -17.63
C GLY A 569 -22.41 40.36 -16.39
N THR A 570 -23.50 39.63 -16.15
CA THR A 570 -24.52 39.98 -15.13
C THR A 570 -24.81 38.91 -14.09
N GLY A 571 -24.31 37.69 -14.29
CA GLY A 571 -24.49 36.57 -13.37
C GLY A 571 -25.59 35.59 -13.77
N ILE A 572 -26.34 35.10 -12.78
CA ILE A 572 -27.33 34.02 -12.91
C ILE A 572 -28.74 34.59 -12.77
N GLY A 573 -29.63 34.24 -13.70
CA GLY A 573 -31.06 34.50 -13.64
C GLY A 573 -31.89 33.27 -14.02
N THR A 574 -33.19 33.44 -14.14
CA THR A 574 -34.14 32.38 -14.53
C THR A 574 -34.79 32.72 -15.88
N GLY A 575 -35.11 31.70 -16.67
CA GLY A 575 -35.99 31.82 -17.83
C GLY A 575 -36.91 30.61 -17.95
N PHE A 576 -37.89 30.66 -18.84
CA PHE A 576 -38.78 29.52 -19.10
C PHE A 576 -39.27 29.47 -20.54
N TYR A 577 -39.56 28.25 -21.00
CA TYR A 577 -40.03 27.97 -22.35
C TYR A 577 -41.47 28.45 -22.56
N VAL A 578 -41.67 29.30 -23.57
CA VAL A 578 -42.99 29.78 -24.01
C VAL A 578 -43.47 29.09 -25.30
N THR A 579 -42.52 28.61 -26.11
CA THR A 579 -42.71 27.60 -27.17
C THR A 579 -41.73 26.45 -26.91
N ASP A 580 -41.67 25.45 -27.78
CA ASP A 580 -40.69 24.37 -27.61
C ASP A 580 -39.25 24.85 -27.77
N ASP A 581 -38.99 26.00 -28.38
CA ASP A 581 -37.65 26.50 -28.68
C ASP A 581 -37.38 27.96 -28.24
N MET A 582 -38.39 28.68 -27.74
CA MET A 582 -38.27 30.05 -27.25
C MET A 582 -38.36 30.12 -25.74
N VAL A 583 -37.43 30.85 -25.13
CA VAL A 583 -37.33 31.11 -23.69
C VAL A 583 -37.52 32.59 -23.42
N ILE A 584 -38.39 32.94 -22.47
CA ILE A 584 -38.51 34.30 -21.96
C ILE A 584 -37.73 34.46 -20.65
N THR A 585 -37.15 35.63 -20.42
CA THR A 585 -36.45 36.03 -19.18
C THR A 585 -36.53 37.56 -19.02
N ASN A 586 -35.88 38.12 -18.00
CA ASN A 586 -35.77 39.57 -17.86
C ASN A 586 -34.67 40.17 -18.75
N TYR A 587 -34.85 41.42 -19.15
CA TYR A 587 -33.84 42.17 -19.90
C TYR A 587 -32.55 42.34 -19.08
N HIS A 588 -32.64 42.70 -17.79
CA HIS A 588 -31.43 42.89 -16.97
C HIS A 588 -30.63 41.60 -16.74
N VAL A 589 -31.23 40.41 -16.93
CA VAL A 589 -30.52 39.13 -16.88
C VAL A 589 -29.61 38.97 -18.09
N VAL A 590 -30.03 39.44 -19.27
CA VAL A 590 -29.27 39.30 -20.53
C VAL A 590 -28.47 40.55 -20.91
N GLN A 591 -28.91 41.74 -20.49
CA GLN A 591 -28.38 43.05 -20.90
C GLN A 591 -28.06 43.08 -22.42
N GLU A 592 -26.87 43.57 -22.78
CA GLU A 592 -26.39 43.70 -24.16
C GLU A 592 -25.80 42.39 -24.73
N SER A 593 -25.83 41.27 -23.97
CA SER A 593 -25.26 40.00 -24.43
C SER A 593 -26.09 39.42 -25.56
N ASN A 594 -25.47 39.12 -26.70
CA ASN A 594 -26.13 38.51 -27.85
C ASN A 594 -26.42 37.00 -27.68
N TYR A 595 -25.66 36.36 -26.78
CA TYR A 595 -25.79 34.95 -26.45
C TYR A 595 -25.73 34.77 -24.94
N VAL A 596 -26.46 33.76 -24.46
CA VAL A 596 -26.45 33.34 -23.07
C VAL A 596 -26.36 31.82 -22.99
N GLN A 597 -25.80 31.31 -21.89
CA GLN A 597 -25.83 29.89 -21.61
C GLN A 597 -27.13 29.55 -20.88
N LEU A 598 -27.81 28.50 -21.33
CA LEU A 598 -29.02 27.97 -20.73
C LEU A 598 -28.73 26.61 -20.12
N LYS A 599 -29.22 26.37 -18.90
CA LYS A 599 -29.15 25.04 -18.26
C LYS A 599 -30.55 24.57 -17.89
N ARG A 600 -30.93 23.41 -18.41
CA ARG A 600 -32.22 22.78 -18.13
C ARG A 600 -32.24 22.02 -16.81
N PHE A 601 -33.44 21.66 -16.37
CA PHE A 601 -33.64 20.82 -15.18
C PHE A 601 -32.97 19.45 -15.28
N ASP A 602 -32.90 18.85 -16.47
CA ASP A 602 -32.17 17.62 -16.75
C ASP A 602 -30.64 17.81 -16.89
N GLU A 603 -30.15 18.99 -16.47
CA GLU A 603 -28.76 19.44 -16.45
C GLU A 603 -28.09 19.63 -17.80
N ARG A 604 -28.85 19.48 -18.89
CA ARG A 604 -28.30 19.78 -20.22
C ARG A 604 -28.05 21.28 -20.33
N GLU A 605 -26.80 21.62 -20.60
CA GLU A 605 -26.39 22.97 -20.93
C GLU A 605 -26.44 23.17 -22.45
N THR A 606 -26.90 24.34 -22.88
CA THR A 606 -27.03 24.73 -24.27
C THR A 606 -26.79 26.23 -24.41
N MET A 607 -26.61 26.71 -25.63
CA MET A 607 -26.54 28.15 -25.91
C MET A 607 -27.92 28.65 -26.34
N GLY A 608 -28.17 29.93 -26.09
CA GLY A 608 -29.34 30.63 -26.57
C GLY A 608 -28.96 31.97 -27.16
N ARG A 609 -29.56 32.32 -28.30
CA ARG A 609 -29.40 33.62 -28.94
C ARG A 609 -30.50 34.56 -28.48
N VAL A 610 -30.14 35.75 -27.98
CA VAL A 610 -31.13 36.77 -27.63
C VAL A 610 -31.66 37.42 -28.90
N ILE A 611 -32.95 37.26 -29.18
CA ILE A 611 -33.57 37.70 -30.44
C ILE A 611 -34.45 38.94 -30.27
N ALA A 612 -34.93 39.24 -29.06
CA ALA A 612 -35.69 40.45 -28.76
C ALA A 612 -35.46 40.93 -27.32
N ARG A 613 -35.59 42.24 -27.09
CA ARG A 613 -35.42 42.90 -25.80
C ARG A 613 -36.41 44.07 -25.69
N ASP A 614 -37.03 44.24 -24.53
CA ASP A 614 -37.80 45.42 -24.16
C ASP A 614 -37.31 45.90 -22.78
N ALA A 615 -36.44 46.91 -22.78
CA ALA A 615 -35.89 47.46 -21.54
C ALA A 615 -36.97 48.15 -20.67
N ARG A 616 -38.06 48.66 -21.27
CA ARG A 616 -39.16 49.30 -20.55
C ARG A 616 -39.97 48.28 -19.77
N LEU A 617 -40.25 47.11 -20.35
CA LEU A 617 -40.92 46.00 -19.68
C LEU A 617 -39.98 45.14 -18.82
N ASP A 618 -38.67 45.32 -19.00
CA ASP A 618 -37.64 44.42 -18.48
C ASP A 618 -37.80 42.98 -18.97
N LEU A 619 -38.09 42.78 -20.26
CA LEU A 619 -38.26 41.45 -20.86
C LEU A 619 -37.24 41.18 -21.98
N ALA A 620 -36.83 39.93 -22.12
CA ALA A 620 -36.02 39.46 -23.23
C ALA A 620 -36.51 38.09 -23.73
N LEU A 621 -36.33 37.86 -25.04
CA LEU A 621 -36.67 36.62 -25.71
C LEU A 621 -35.39 35.96 -26.25
N ILE A 622 -35.22 34.68 -25.93
CA ILE A 622 -34.06 33.87 -26.28
C ILE A 622 -34.52 32.70 -27.15
N GLN A 623 -33.90 32.53 -28.31
CA GLN A 623 -33.98 31.31 -29.09
C GLN A 623 -33.00 30.29 -28.51
N ALA A 624 -33.49 29.18 -27.97
CA ALA A 624 -32.67 28.10 -27.44
C ALA A 624 -32.31 27.09 -28.54
N ASP A 625 -31.09 26.54 -28.51
CA ASP A 625 -30.66 25.51 -29.47
C ASP A 625 -31.26 24.13 -29.16
N VAL A 626 -31.80 23.93 -27.96
CA VAL A 626 -32.41 22.68 -27.50
C VAL A 626 -33.86 22.92 -27.13
N ARG A 627 -34.75 22.03 -27.60
CA ARG A 627 -36.18 22.14 -27.33
C ARG A 627 -36.57 21.77 -25.90
N GLY A 628 -37.43 22.57 -25.27
CA GLY A 628 -38.00 22.35 -23.94
C GLY A 628 -39.52 22.20 -23.95
N LYS A 629 -40.11 22.15 -22.75
CA LYS A 629 -41.55 22.01 -22.57
C LYS A 629 -42.18 23.41 -22.40
N PRO A 630 -43.06 23.87 -23.30
CA PRO A 630 -43.68 25.18 -23.16
C PRO A 630 -44.66 25.21 -21.99
N VAL A 631 -44.74 26.36 -21.32
CA VAL A 631 -45.79 26.65 -20.33
C VAL A 631 -47.11 27.03 -21.01
N CYS A 632 -48.20 26.97 -20.25
CA CYS A 632 -49.48 27.57 -20.62
C CYS A 632 -49.77 28.77 -19.74
N PHE A 633 -50.17 29.87 -20.34
CA PHE A 633 -50.52 31.10 -19.65
C PHE A 633 -51.97 31.09 -19.19
N TYR A 634 -52.22 31.84 -18.12
CA TYR A 634 -53.56 32.13 -17.65
C TYR A 634 -54.28 33.06 -18.61
N ASP A 635 -55.54 32.76 -18.94
CA ASP A 635 -56.33 33.52 -19.92
C ASP A 635 -57.73 33.82 -19.38
N ARG A 636 -57.80 34.54 -18.27
CA ARG A 636 -59.04 35.14 -17.77
C ARG A 636 -58.81 36.60 -17.40
N ARG A 637 -59.87 37.40 -17.48
CA ARG A 637 -59.84 38.86 -17.32
C ARG A 637 -59.21 39.34 -16.00
N GLU A 638 -59.39 38.61 -14.91
CA GLU A 638 -58.97 39.04 -13.57
C GLU A 638 -58.17 37.94 -12.86
N LEU A 639 -57.08 38.35 -12.19
CA LEU A 639 -56.36 37.48 -11.28
C LEU A 639 -57.01 37.52 -9.90
N PRO A 640 -57.22 36.37 -9.25
CA PRO A 640 -57.88 36.33 -7.96
C PRO A 640 -56.92 36.80 -6.84
N LEU A 641 -57.16 38.01 -6.31
CA LEU A 641 -56.37 38.54 -5.19
C LEU A 641 -56.49 37.63 -3.95
N GLY A 642 -55.40 37.51 -3.19
CA GLY A 642 -55.30 36.66 -2.01
C GLY A 642 -55.04 35.18 -2.30
N GLU A 643 -55.17 34.73 -3.55
CA GLU A 643 -54.86 33.35 -3.93
C GLU A 643 -53.36 33.08 -3.93
N THR A 644 -53.01 31.82 -3.71
CA THR A 644 -51.63 31.34 -3.73
C THR A 644 -51.01 31.47 -5.11
N LEU A 645 -49.80 32.02 -5.15
CA LEU A 645 -48.91 31.96 -6.30
C LEU A 645 -47.58 31.32 -5.95
N GLU A 646 -46.89 30.82 -6.96
CA GLU A 646 -45.58 30.20 -6.82
C GLU A 646 -44.60 30.75 -7.85
N ILE A 647 -43.38 31.05 -7.43
CA ILE A 647 -42.30 31.49 -8.30
C ILE A 647 -41.30 30.36 -8.37
N ILE A 648 -40.93 29.96 -9.59
CA ILE A 648 -39.83 29.03 -9.81
C ILE A 648 -38.62 29.81 -10.27
N GLY A 649 -37.48 29.63 -9.60
CA GLY A 649 -36.26 30.36 -9.94
C GLY A 649 -34.96 29.74 -9.41
N HIS A 650 -33.88 30.50 -9.49
CA HIS A 650 -32.53 30.08 -9.08
C HIS A 650 -31.92 31.07 -8.06
N PRO A 651 -32.58 31.31 -6.91
CA PRO A 651 -32.18 32.32 -5.94
C PRO A 651 -30.76 32.07 -5.42
N GLN A 652 -29.89 33.06 -5.50
CA GLN A 652 -28.47 32.98 -5.12
C GLN A 652 -27.73 31.80 -5.76
N GLY A 653 -28.16 31.38 -6.96
CA GLY A 653 -27.60 30.22 -7.67
C GLY A 653 -28.12 28.87 -7.18
N LEU A 654 -29.07 28.82 -6.24
CA LEU A 654 -29.74 27.61 -5.79
C LEU A 654 -30.78 27.17 -6.82
N GLU A 655 -30.34 26.36 -7.79
CA GLU A 655 -31.12 26.06 -8.99
C GLU A 655 -32.43 25.30 -8.69
N PHE A 656 -33.56 25.74 -9.28
CA PHE A 656 -34.88 25.07 -9.26
C PHE A 656 -35.55 25.13 -7.89
N SER A 657 -35.56 26.33 -7.31
CA SER A 657 -36.26 26.62 -6.06
C SER A 657 -37.68 27.08 -6.35
N ILE A 658 -38.64 26.64 -5.53
CA ILE A 658 -40.02 27.13 -5.53
C ILE A 658 -40.20 28.03 -4.31
N THR A 659 -40.59 29.28 -4.51
CA THR A 659 -41.08 30.15 -3.44
C THR A 659 -42.59 30.34 -3.58
N ARG A 660 -43.30 30.36 -2.46
CA ARG A 660 -44.76 30.47 -2.43
C ARG A 660 -45.18 31.72 -1.66
N GLY A 661 -46.21 32.38 -2.15
CA GLY A 661 -46.85 33.54 -1.51
C GLY A 661 -48.26 33.72 -2.06
N VAL A 662 -48.79 34.94 -2.00
CA VAL A 662 -50.11 35.29 -2.51
C VAL A 662 -50.06 36.39 -3.56
N ILE A 663 -51.12 36.49 -4.35
CA ILE A 663 -51.39 37.64 -5.21
C ILE A 663 -51.86 38.80 -4.31
N SER A 664 -50.94 39.64 -3.86
CA SER A 664 -51.23 40.70 -2.88
C SER A 664 -52.01 41.87 -3.48
N ALA A 665 -51.65 42.30 -4.70
CA ALA A 665 -52.33 43.38 -5.42
C ALA A 665 -51.95 43.37 -6.90
N ILE A 666 -52.79 43.94 -7.77
CA ILE A 666 -52.41 44.30 -9.14
C ILE A 666 -52.15 45.80 -9.18
N ARG A 667 -50.99 46.22 -9.68
CA ARG A 667 -50.56 47.62 -9.68
C ARG A 667 -50.09 48.07 -11.04
N LYS A 668 -50.48 49.29 -11.43
CA LYS A 668 -49.93 49.98 -12.60
C LYS A 668 -49.00 51.09 -12.12
N ILE A 669 -47.70 50.82 -12.12
CA ILE A 669 -46.65 51.67 -11.55
C ILE A 669 -45.50 51.87 -12.56
N PRO A 670 -44.62 52.86 -12.38
CA PRO A 670 -43.43 53.00 -13.21
C PRO A 670 -42.56 51.73 -13.20
N PRO A 671 -41.92 51.35 -14.32
CA PRO A 671 -41.01 50.21 -14.35
C PRO A 671 -39.75 50.49 -13.54
N ILE A 672 -39.12 49.42 -13.01
CA ILE A 672 -37.94 49.53 -12.14
C ILE A 672 -36.79 50.30 -12.79
N ASN A 673 -36.55 50.08 -14.08
CA ASN A 673 -35.45 50.72 -14.82
C ASN A 673 -35.69 52.20 -15.15
N PHE A 674 -36.90 52.73 -14.93
CA PHE A 674 -37.27 54.11 -15.28
C PHE A 674 -38.14 54.79 -14.20
N MET A 675 -37.93 54.45 -12.92
CA MET A 675 -38.74 54.97 -11.80
C MET A 675 -38.81 56.50 -11.72
N GLU A 676 -37.80 57.22 -12.26
CA GLU A 676 -37.70 58.68 -12.17
C GLU A 676 -37.88 59.43 -13.51
N SER A 677 -38.02 58.74 -14.65
CA SER A 677 -37.80 59.37 -15.97
C SER A 677 -38.88 59.16 -17.03
N THR A 678 -40.00 58.49 -16.74
CA THR A 678 -41.06 58.27 -17.75
C THR A 678 -42.49 58.37 -17.21
N ASN A 679 -43.43 58.86 -18.03
CA ASN A 679 -44.89 58.72 -17.80
C ASN A 679 -45.40 57.30 -18.10
N SER A 680 -44.52 56.37 -18.48
CA SER A 680 -44.84 55.00 -18.84
C SER A 680 -45.05 54.16 -17.59
N LYS A 681 -46.21 53.47 -17.51
CA LYS A 681 -46.52 52.56 -16.41
C LYS A 681 -46.63 51.14 -16.92
N VAL A 682 -46.07 50.20 -16.18
CA VAL A 682 -46.15 48.76 -16.43
C VAL A 682 -47.12 48.13 -15.43
N LEU A 683 -47.89 47.15 -15.89
CA LEU A 683 -48.77 46.38 -15.04
C LEU A 683 -47.99 45.26 -14.32
N TYR A 684 -47.99 45.32 -12.98
CA TYR A 684 -47.31 44.37 -12.11
C TYR A 684 -48.29 43.63 -11.21
N ILE A 685 -47.93 42.39 -10.88
CA ILE A 685 -48.47 41.60 -9.78
C ILE A 685 -47.57 41.86 -8.56
N GLN A 686 -48.14 42.41 -7.50
CA GLN A 686 -47.49 42.46 -6.20
C GLN A 686 -47.70 41.12 -5.47
N THR A 687 -46.63 40.61 -4.87
CA THR A 687 -46.65 39.38 -4.07
C THR A 687 -45.73 39.47 -2.86
N ASP A 688 -46.05 38.69 -1.84
CA ASP A 688 -45.20 38.46 -0.68
C ASP A 688 -44.29 37.23 -0.82
N ALA A 689 -44.40 36.47 -1.92
CA ALA A 689 -43.53 35.33 -2.21
C ALA A 689 -42.07 35.76 -2.17
N ALA A 690 -41.22 34.97 -1.49
CA ALA A 690 -39.83 35.33 -1.28
C ALA A 690 -39.09 35.63 -2.61
N SER A 691 -38.47 36.81 -2.68
CA SER A 691 -37.68 37.29 -3.82
C SER A 691 -36.23 37.45 -3.41
N ASN A 692 -35.33 36.88 -4.21
CA ASN A 692 -33.89 36.97 -4.06
C ASN A 692 -33.26 37.09 -5.45
N GLY A 693 -32.04 37.64 -5.55
CA GLY A 693 -31.28 37.67 -6.80
C GLY A 693 -31.20 36.26 -7.40
N GLY A 694 -31.53 36.11 -8.68
CA GLY A 694 -31.62 34.82 -9.37
C GLY A 694 -33.06 34.31 -9.61
N ASN A 695 -34.09 34.86 -8.94
CA ASN A 695 -35.49 34.60 -9.30
C ASN A 695 -35.95 35.41 -10.52
N SER A 696 -35.27 36.51 -10.83
CA SER A 696 -35.60 37.39 -11.95
C SER A 696 -35.61 36.62 -13.28
N GLY A 697 -36.69 36.80 -14.03
CA GLY A 697 -37.01 36.14 -15.28
C GLY A 697 -37.76 34.82 -15.11
N GLY A 698 -37.99 34.39 -13.86
CA GLY A 698 -38.70 33.15 -13.55
C GLY A 698 -40.21 33.23 -13.74
N PRO A 699 -40.87 32.10 -14.07
CA PRO A 699 -42.32 32.06 -14.22
C PRO A 699 -43.02 32.17 -12.87
N VAL A 700 -44.09 32.98 -12.84
CA VAL A 700 -45.03 33.06 -11.72
C VAL A 700 -46.26 32.22 -12.04
N PHE A 701 -46.53 31.20 -11.24
CA PHE A 701 -47.63 30.26 -11.44
C PHE A 701 -48.82 30.56 -10.51
N TYR A 702 -50.03 30.49 -11.09
CA TYR A 702 -51.28 30.25 -10.38
C TYR A 702 -51.79 28.86 -10.78
N GLY A 703 -51.64 27.89 -9.88
CA GLY A 703 -51.82 26.47 -10.19
C GLY A 703 -50.84 26.01 -11.28
N LYS A 704 -51.36 25.51 -12.41
CA LYS A 704 -50.54 25.06 -13.55
C LYS A 704 -50.27 26.15 -14.60
N TYR A 705 -50.86 27.33 -14.45
CA TYR A 705 -50.82 28.40 -15.45
C TYR A 705 -49.85 29.51 -15.05
N VAL A 706 -49.09 30.03 -16.00
CA VAL A 706 -48.23 31.21 -15.78
C VAL A 706 -49.07 32.48 -15.82
N VAL A 707 -48.93 33.31 -14.78
CA VAL A 707 -49.62 34.60 -14.62
C VAL A 707 -48.66 35.79 -14.72
N GLY A 708 -47.35 35.57 -14.79
CA GLY A 708 -46.37 36.64 -14.96
C GLY A 708 -44.93 36.17 -14.98
N VAL A 709 -44.02 37.13 -15.08
CA VAL A 709 -42.55 36.95 -15.02
C VAL A 709 -42.04 37.69 -13.79
N HIS A 710 -41.37 37.00 -12.87
CA HIS A 710 -40.83 37.62 -11.68
C HIS A 710 -39.72 38.60 -12.04
N ASP A 711 -39.70 39.79 -11.43
CA ASP A 711 -38.84 40.90 -11.84
C ASP A 711 -37.98 41.42 -10.67
N TRP A 712 -38.61 42.03 -9.65
CA TRP A 712 -37.89 42.72 -8.57
C TRP A 712 -38.63 42.76 -7.22
N GLY A 713 -37.96 43.26 -6.17
CA GLY A 713 -38.56 43.55 -4.85
C GLY A 713 -38.13 44.91 -4.31
N ILE A 714 -38.98 45.56 -3.51
CA ILE A 714 -38.68 46.86 -2.91
C ILE A 714 -37.54 46.72 -1.91
N LYS A 715 -36.59 47.65 -1.92
CA LYS A 715 -35.60 47.83 -0.85
C LYS A 715 -36.11 48.85 0.18
N LYS A 716 -35.73 48.69 1.45
CA LYS A 716 -36.06 49.68 2.49
C LYS A 716 -35.39 51.02 2.18
N THR A 717 -36.15 52.11 2.25
CA THR A 717 -35.65 53.47 2.00
C THR A 717 -34.40 53.76 2.83
N GLY A 718 -33.30 54.15 2.17
CA GLY A 718 -32.02 54.45 2.83
C GLY A 718 -31.16 53.22 3.21
N SER A 719 -31.50 52.01 2.75
CA SER A 719 -30.69 50.81 2.98
C SER A 719 -30.74 49.83 1.81
N ASP A 720 -29.71 48.99 1.67
CA ASP A 720 -29.70 47.88 0.70
C ASP A 720 -30.50 46.65 1.14
N ALA A 721 -31.09 46.68 2.34
CA ALA A 721 -31.89 45.58 2.86
C ALA A 721 -33.26 45.50 2.16
N PRO A 722 -33.75 44.30 1.81
CA PRO A 722 -35.06 44.13 1.19
C PRO A 722 -36.19 44.56 2.14
N ALA A 723 -37.20 45.24 1.59
CA ALA A 723 -38.48 45.41 2.24
C ALA A 723 -39.24 44.08 2.13
N GLN A 724 -39.40 43.40 3.27
CA GLN A 724 -39.99 42.07 3.31
C GLN A 724 -41.44 42.09 2.77
N GLY A 725 -41.77 41.13 1.90
CA GLY A 725 -43.13 40.92 1.40
C GLY A 725 -43.63 41.91 0.34
N LEU A 726 -42.74 42.74 -0.24
CA LEU A 726 -43.10 43.71 -1.29
C LEU A 726 -42.35 43.41 -2.59
N ASN A 727 -42.80 42.37 -3.30
CA ASN A 727 -42.18 41.89 -4.52
C ASN A 727 -43.11 42.05 -5.73
N PHE A 728 -42.54 42.21 -6.93
CA PHE A 728 -43.23 42.60 -8.15
C PHE A 728 -42.88 41.67 -9.31
N SER A 729 -43.90 41.28 -10.06
CA SER A 729 -43.78 40.42 -11.24
C SER A 729 -44.56 41.02 -12.39
N ILE A 730 -43.99 41.04 -13.59
CA ILE A 730 -44.61 41.59 -14.80
C ILE A 730 -45.86 40.78 -15.11
N HIS A 731 -47.00 41.45 -15.25
CA HIS A 731 -48.29 40.80 -15.45
C HIS A 731 -48.34 40.09 -16.83
N TYR A 732 -48.97 38.91 -16.92
CA TYR A 732 -49.06 38.12 -18.17
C TYR A 732 -49.59 38.92 -19.37
N LYS A 733 -50.41 39.96 -19.13
CA LYS A 733 -50.88 40.86 -20.18
C LYS A 733 -49.74 41.60 -20.87
N GLU A 734 -48.78 42.16 -20.12
CA GLU A 734 -47.61 42.83 -20.69
C GLU A 734 -46.71 41.82 -21.43
N VAL A 735 -46.66 40.59 -20.94
CA VAL A 735 -45.95 39.47 -21.59
C VAL A 735 -46.60 39.10 -22.92
N PHE A 736 -47.94 39.03 -22.99
CA PHE A 736 -48.66 38.79 -24.24
C PHE A 736 -48.40 39.91 -25.24
N ASP A 737 -48.51 41.17 -24.81
CA ASP A 737 -48.21 42.30 -25.68
C ASP A 737 -46.77 42.14 -26.23
N PHE A 738 -45.76 41.89 -25.38
CA PHE A 738 -44.38 41.67 -25.83
C PHE A 738 -44.22 40.50 -26.82
N LEU A 739 -44.85 39.34 -26.56
CA LEU A 739 -44.74 38.16 -27.42
C LEU A 739 -45.48 38.33 -28.75
N ASP A 740 -46.65 38.97 -28.75
CA ASP A 740 -47.43 39.25 -29.96
C ASP A 740 -46.68 40.22 -30.90
N HIS A 741 -46.03 41.25 -30.35
CA HIS A 741 -45.17 42.15 -31.13
C HIS A 741 -43.97 41.42 -31.77
N ASN A 742 -43.52 40.31 -31.20
CA ASN A 742 -42.44 39.47 -31.73
C ASN A 742 -42.95 38.25 -32.53
N GLY A 743 -44.26 38.17 -32.82
CA GLY A 743 -44.85 37.12 -33.64
C GLY A 743 -44.89 35.73 -32.97
N ILE A 744 -44.78 35.65 -31.65
CA ILE A 744 -44.73 34.39 -30.90
C ILE A 744 -46.12 34.03 -30.38
N ARG A 745 -46.64 32.88 -30.81
CA ARG A 745 -47.90 32.32 -30.29
C ARG A 745 -47.65 31.38 -29.13
N VAL A 746 -48.40 31.55 -28.04
CA VAL A 746 -48.24 30.77 -26.80
C VAL A 746 -49.51 30.03 -26.42
N CYS A 747 -49.36 28.96 -25.63
CA CYS A 747 -50.49 28.26 -25.04
C CYS A 747 -51.24 29.16 -24.06
N LYS A 748 -52.55 29.27 -24.21
CA LYS A 748 -53.47 29.96 -23.30
C LYS A 748 -54.50 28.97 -22.80
N GLY A 749 -54.68 28.87 -21.48
CA GLY A 749 -55.59 27.89 -20.88
C GLY A 749 -56.62 28.53 -19.94
N SER A 750 -57.86 28.06 -20.01
CA SER A 750 -58.90 28.31 -19.02
C SER A 750 -58.95 27.15 -18.02
N LYS A 751 -59.25 27.44 -16.74
CA LYS A 751 -59.58 26.44 -15.73
C LYS A 751 -60.70 25.53 -16.21
#